data_AF-A0A194AF73-F1
#
_entry.id   AF-A0A194AF73-F1
#
_cell.length_a   1.000
_cell.length_b   1.000
_cell.length_c   1.000
_cell.angle_alpha   90.00
_cell.angle_beta   90.00
_cell.angle_gamma   90.00
#
_symmetry.space_group_name_H-M   'P 1'
#
loop_
_entity.id
_entity.type
_entity.pdbx_description
1 polymer ?
#
loop_
_entity_poly.entity_id
_entity_poly.type
_entity_poly.pdbx_seq_one_letter_code
_entity_poly.pdbx_strand_id
1 'polypeptide(L)'
;MHLPTIFLPWDRSPLTGKDLIAYEPQLASCFKRCFAFQTHALRFPTSIPGSMLPEKEGMALRAFMEHDRVHIPLQADDRLLGIFVAGGIDEKDLTPLLATLPNIAAMALETVRLYKATLTDPLTGLYNHFFLQALLETEIATILSSILPGPDSSADTEYRGCFGLIHLDMDRFAVINSRFGHCFGDKLLGKVGRALQAQCPSQAHVCRTTGAAFIVFWPQGTPTRCKNLAHKLVETIASLPLEGPISRETFTLTGSAGVATYPADMQGNQFRRPAEEQARIILEKAHKATRSAKMAGGDTIFSYKDILKQGATILETLPLNRVVINAGNDLDLTEGTRFLVWPQAAGNPSVPASNQDMLYPDMYKGEILVQEVREQTSVGEILFLNDPSWSPRPGDRLSLADHQEPQTLPREQSDKDSPKQDKSCLLNLRDFIRAWTRIRTSTSAFVIALCQMSPLTASSGVQDGGPEERLAHVHKALCATFPGEHLMGRYSANTLICCFPDLDADSALAQGQKLCTEYGETTRIDLRMGMAGYPFLHCAKSEILDNARKALDHALLLPAAGAVLFDSISLTISADRMFTKGDFYSALEEYQRALVIDPANLLARNSLGICYARLGRMAEAKQHFKTVVEQGGKDLMPLYNFGCACFKTGDQQAARKAFAECLTIDPSHVYSLIRLGQLAEKDGDVQAAEHHYLKAGETEQGKGMAARHLAKLAMDRGEQDKAREFLHQALVFDPNDAFALNMLAKLYLDRGEDPEIAENLARQSVHLRPDIPAMWIEVARALETRGKKDEARTAHLRSRSRH
;
A
#
# COMPACT_ATOMS: atom_id res chain seq x y z
N MET A 1 -47.58 23.66 36.43
CA MET A 1 -46.21 23.09 36.36
C MET A 1 -46.34 21.60 36.07
N HIS A 2 -46.37 21.22 34.80
CA HIS A 2 -46.26 19.82 34.40
C HIS A 2 -44.80 19.56 34.06
N LEU A 3 -44.17 18.68 34.85
CA LEU A 3 -42.89 18.09 34.51
C LEU A 3 -43.03 17.38 33.16
N PRO A 4 -42.17 17.66 32.16
CA PRO A 4 -42.14 16.89 30.94
C PRO A 4 -41.60 15.50 31.29
N THR A 5 -42.41 14.48 31.08
CA THR A 5 -42.01 13.08 31.14
C THR A 5 -40.91 12.87 30.10
N ILE A 6 -39.67 12.78 30.57
CA ILE A 6 -38.53 12.32 29.77
C ILE A 6 -38.72 10.80 29.60
N PHE A 7 -39.55 10.40 28.64
CA PHE A 7 -39.45 9.12 27.98
C PHE A 7 -39.16 9.41 26.51
N LEU A 8 -37.93 9.13 26.10
CA LEU A 8 -37.48 9.22 24.71
C LEU A 8 -38.45 8.45 23.79
N PRO A 9 -38.97 9.06 22.71
CA PRO A 9 -39.81 8.38 21.75
C PRO A 9 -38.92 7.49 20.89
N TRP A 10 -38.71 6.25 21.31
CA TRP A 10 -38.34 5.19 20.39
C TRP A 10 -39.51 5.07 19.41
N ASP A 11 -39.28 5.41 18.15
CA ASP A 11 -40.22 5.15 17.06
C ASP A 11 -40.50 3.63 17.09
N ARG A 12 -41.68 3.25 17.59
CA ARG A 12 -42.04 1.83 17.79
C ARG A 12 -41.97 1.15 16.43
N SER A 13 -41.17 0.09 16.28
CA SER A 13 -41.15 -0.69 15.04
C SER A 13 -42.57 -1.22 14.79
N PRO A 14 -43.27 -0.78 13.73
CA PRO A 14 -44.65 -1.17 13.53
C PRO A 14 -44.73 -2.66 13.21
N LEU A 15 -45.71 -3.34 13.82
CA LEU A 15 -46.04 -4.73 13.48
C LEU A 15 -47.03 -4.75 12.32
N THR A 16 -46.82 -5.67 11.38
CA THR A 16 -47.66 -5.87 10.21
C THR A 16 -48.19 -7.30 10.19
N GLY A 17 -49.24 -7.57 9.39
CA GLY A 17 -49.75 -8.94 9.20
C GLY A 17 -48.68 -9.91 8.67
N LYS A 18 -47.69 -9.42 7.91
CA LYS A 18 -46.54 -10.23 7.46
C LYS A 18 -45.63 -10.64 8.63
N ASP A 19 -45.45 -9.77 9.62
CA ASP A 19 -44.66 -10.10 10.81
C ASP A 19 -45.36 -11.21 11.63
N LEU A 20 -46.69 -11.22 11.68
CA LEU A 20 -47.43 -12.28 12.36
C LEU A 20 -47.20 -13.65 11.72
N ILE A 21 -47.14 -13.71 10.39
CA ILE A 21 -46.83 -14.94 9.66
C ILE A 21 -45.38 -15.36 9.92
N ALA A 22 -44.43 -14.42 9.85
CA ALA A 22 -43.01 -14.70 10.05
C ALA A 22 -42.69 -15.20 11.47
N TYR A 23 -43.40 -14.71 12.48
CA TYR A 23 -43.19 -15.04 13.90
C TYR A 23 -44.31 -15.87 14.52
N GLU A 24 -45.08 -16.61 13.69
CA GLU A 24 -46.17 -17.47 14.14
C GLU A 24 -45.73 -18.47 15.22
N PRO A 25 -44.57 -19.16 15.12
CA PRO A 25 -44.12 -20.10 16.15
C PRO A 25 -43.86 -19.44 17.51
N GLN A 26 -43.28 -18.24 17.52
CA GLN A 26 -43.02 -17.47 18.74
C GLN A 26 -44.33 -17.00 19.37
N LEU A 27 -45.27 -16.54 18.55
CA LEU A 27 -46.61 -16.15 18.99
C LEU A 27 -47.36 -17.34 19.60
N ALA A 28 -47.34 -18.50 18.92
CA ALA A 28 -47.93 -19.73 19.42
C ALA A 28 -47.27 -20.20 20.73
N SER A 29 -45.94 -20.08 20.85
CA SER A 29 -45.23 -20.39 22.09
C SER A 29 -45.66 -19.48 23.26
N CYS A 30 -45.99 -18.21 23.01
CA CYS A 30 -46.48 -17.31 24.05
C CYS A 30 -47.86 -17.76 24.56
N PHE A 31 -48.76 -18.15 23.65
CA PHE A 31 -50.07 -18.67 24.04
C PHE A 31 -50.00 -20.04 24.73
N LYS A 32 -49.10 -20.93 24.30
CA LYS A 32 -48.88 -22.25 24.95
C LYS A 32 -48.43 -22.14 26.41
N ARG A 33 -47.80 -21.02 26.81
CA ARG A 33 -47.45 -20.76 28.22
C ARG A 33 -48.66 -20.39 29.08
N CYS A 34 -49.75 -19.95 28.46
CA CYS A 34 -50.95 -19.50 29.14
C CYS A 34 -52.02 -20.61 29.19
N PHE A 35 -52.21 -21.36 28.10
CA PHE A 35 -53.16 -22.47 28.00
C PHE A 35 -52.73 -23.48 26.93
N ALA A 36 -53.16 -24.74 27.07
CA ALA A 36 -52.84 -25.81 26.14
C ALA A 36 -53.80 -25.80 24.93
N PHE A 37 -53.27 -26.09 23.74
CA PHE A 37 -54.04 -26.28 22.51
C PHE A 37 -53.32 -27.25 21.56
N GLN A 38 -54.08 -28.02 20.78
CA GLN A 38 -53.55 -29.04 19.87
C GLN A 38 -53.18 -28.47 18.49
N THR A 39 -53.97 -27.52 17.99
CA THR A 39 -53.80 -26.92 16.66
C THR A 39 -53.88 -25.40 16.74
N HIS A 40 -53.22 -24.69 15.82
CA HIS A 40 -53.32 -23.24 15.69
C HIS A 40 -53.28 -22.80 14.22
N ALA A 41 -53.82 -21.61 13.95
CA ALA A 41 -53.75 -20.94 12.65
C ALA A 41 -53.91 -19.43 12.79
N LEU A 42 -53.33 -18.66 11.86
CA LEU A 42 -53.57 -17.23 11.71
C LEU A 42 -54.62 -16.93 10.63
N ARG A 43 -55.62 -16.10 10.95
CA ARG A 43 -56.60 -15.57 9.99
C ARG A 43 -56.46 -14.05 9.85
N PHE A 44 -56.56 -13.57 8.62
CA PHE A 44 -56.48 -12.14 8.28
C PHE A 44 -57.79 -11.67 7.64
N PRO A 45 -58.85 -11.39 8.41
CA PRO A 45 -60.13 -10.97 7.84
C PRO A 45 -60.07 -9.51 7.35
N THR A 46 -60.83 -9.21 6.29
CA THR A 46 -60.93 -7.84 5.72
C THR A 46 -61.80 -6.90 6.55
N SER A 47 -62.64 -7.44 7.44
CA SER A 47 -63.46 -6.71 8.42
C SER A 47 -63.45 -7.42 9.77
N ILE A 48 -63.68 -6.65 10.85
CA ILE A 48 -63.72 -7.21 12.21
C ILE A 48 -65.00 -8.06 12.33
N PRO A 49 -64.90 -9.36 12.72
CA PRO A 49 -66.09 -10.18 12.93
C PRO A 49 -67.00 -9.57 14.01
N GLY A 50 -68.32 -9.60 13.79
CA GLY A 50 -69.30 -9.03 14.74
C GLY A 50 -69.16 -9.57 16.17
N SER A 51 -68.77 -10.84 16.31
CA SER A 51 -68.51 -11.50 17.59
C SER A 51 -67.28 -10.98 18.36
N MET A 52 -66.43 -10.17 17.73
CA MET A 52 -65.26 -9.53 18.36
C MET A 52 -65.48 -8.06 18.72
N LEU A 53 -66.61 -7.48 18.29
CA LEU A 53 -66.89 -6.07 18.55
C LEU A 53 -67.05 -5.82 20.06
N PRO A 54 -66.52 -4.70 20.58
CA PRO A 54 -66.68 -4.33 21.97
C PRO A 54 -68.14 -3.90 22.26
N GLU A 55 -68.59 -4.06 23.52
CA GLU A 55 -69.91 -3.59 23.97
C GLU A 55 -70.04 -2.04 23.99
N LYS A 56 -68.91 -1.32 23.99
CA LYS A 56 -68.84 0.15 23.95
C LYS A 56 -67.72 0.59 23.02
N GLU A 57 -67.95 1.67 22.27
CA GLU A 57 -66.90 2.33 21.48
C GLU A 57 -65.74 2.77 22.40
N GLY A 58 -64.51 2.41 22.04
CA GLY A 58 -63.30 2.69 22.83
C GLY A 58 -62.80 1.55 23.73
N MET A 59 -63.48 0.40 23.78
CA MET A 59 -62.95 -0.82 24.43
C MET A 59 -62.20 -1.73 23.45
N ALA A 60 -61.25 -2.53 23.96
CA ALA A 60 -60.48 -3.49 23.18
C ALA A 60 -61.37 -4.61 22.58
N LEU A 61 -60.94 -5.16 21.44
CA LEU A 61 -61.63 -6.28 20.79
C LEU A 61 -61.70 -7.51 21.71
N ARG A 62 -62.79 -8.27 21.59
CA ARG A 62 -63.05 -9.43 22.45
C ARG A 62 -62.61 -10.73 21.79
N ALA A 63 -62.05 -11.64 22.60
CA ALA A 63 -61.88 -13.03 22.21
C ALA A 63 -63.20 -13.79 22.40
N PHE A 64 -63.49 -14.74 21.51
CA PHE A 64 -64.70 -15.58 21.62
C PHE A 64 -64.38 -17.04 21.33
N MET A 65 -65.23 -17.93 21.83
CA MET A 65 -65.19 -19.37 21.56
C MET A 65 -66.23 -19.72 20.49
N GLU A 66 -65.83 -20.58 19.57
CA GLU A 66 -66.73 -21.24 18.62
C GLU A 66 -66.43 -22.74 18.64
N HIS A 67 -67.29 -23.51 19.32
CA HIS A 67 -67.07 -24.94 19.60
C HIS A 67 -65.75 -25.18 20.36
N ASP A 68 -64.88 -26.03 19.82
CA ASP A 68 -63.53 -26.40 20.29
C ASP A 68 -62.44 -25.41 19.82
N ARG A 69 -62.80 -24.16 19.49
CA ARG A 69 -61.83 -23.18 18.96
C ARG A 69 -61.97 -21.82 19.62
N VAL A 70 -60.84 -21.27 20.05
CA VAL A 70 -60.75 -19.89 20.52
C VAL A 70 -60.26 -18.98 19.41
N HIS A 71 -60.94 -17.85 19.24
CA HIS A 71 -60.57 -16.80 18.32
C HIS A 71 -60.06 -15.58 19.10
N ILE A 72 -58.77 -15.31 19.01
CA ILE A 72 -58.10 -14.25 19.76
C ILE A 72 -57.73 -13.10 18.80
N PRO A 73 -58.22 -11.87 19.03
CA PRO A 73 -57.84 -10.73 18.21
C PRO A 73 -56.40 -10.31 18.51
N LEU A 74 -55.59 -10.14 17.46
CA LEU A 74 -54.22 -9.61 17.54
C LEU A 74 -54.25 -8.12 17.17
N GLN A 75 -54.40 -7.25 18.16
CA GLN A 75 -54.50 -5.80 17.98
C GLN A 75 -53.20 -5.11 18.42
N ALA A 76 -52.64 -4.26 17.55
CA ALA A 76 -51.51 -3.39 17.86
C ALA A 76 -51.71 -2.00 17.23
N ASP A 77 -51.30 -0.94 17.93
CA ASP A 77 -51.41 0.46 17.48
C ASP A 77 -52.81 0.81 16.94
N ASP A 78 -53.84 0.42 17.69
CA ASP A 78 -55.27 0.61 17.38
C ASP A 78 -55.76 -0.03 16.06
N ARG A 79 -55.01 -1.01 15.53
CA ARG A 79 -55.36 -1.75 14.31
C ARG A 79 -55.39 -3.26 14.57
N LEU A 80 -56.37 -3.95 13.99
CA LEU A 80 -56.42 -5.41 13.96
C LEU A 80 -55.41 -5.91 12.93
N LEU A 81 -54.37 -6.62 13.39
CA LEU A 81 -53.35 -7.20 12.53
C LEU A 81 -53.71 -8.60 12.03
N GLY A 82 -54.50 -9.35 12.81
CA GLY A 82 -54.95 -10.71 12.49
C GLY A 82 -55.72 -11.35 13.65
N ILE A 83 -56.16 -12.58 13.47
CA ILE A 83 -56.83 -13.40 14.49
C ILE A 83 -56.03 -14.68 14.67
N PHE A 84 -55.60 -14.96 15.90
CA PHE A 84 -55.03 -16.25 16.26
C PHE A 84 -56.17 -17.21 16.61
N VAL A 85 -56.25 -18.33 15.89
CA VAL A 85 -57.24 -19.38 16.10
C VAL A 85 -56.53 -20.57 16.71
N ALA A 86 -56.89 -20.97 17.93
CA ALA A 86 -56.37 -22.18 18.56
C ALA A 86 -57.48 -23.19 18.81
N GLY A 87 -57.22 -24.47 18.54
CA GLY A 87 -58.21 -25.55 18.64
C GLY A 87 -57.74 -26.74 19.48
N GLY A 88 -58.69 -27.53 20.00
CA GLY A 88 -58.44 -28.64 20.92
C GLY A 88 -58.40 -28.18 22.38
N ILE A 89 -59.35 -27.32 22.80
CA ILE A 89 -59.42 -26.66 24.10
C ILE A 89 -60.77 -26.94 24.78
N ASP A 90 -60.74 -27.40 26.03
CA ASP A 90 -61.94 -27.60 26.84
C ASP A 90 -62.56 -26.26 27.28
N GLU A 91 -63.87 -26.08 27.00
CA GLU A 91 -64.60 -24.82 27.23
C GLU A 91 -64.59 -24.37 28.70
N LYS A 92 -64.60 -25.32 29.64
CA LYS A 92 -64.60 -25.06 31.09
C LYS A 92 -63.32 -24.39 31.58
N ASP A 93 -62.18 -24.67 30.94
CA ASP A 93 -60.87 -24.18 31.37
C ASP A 93 -60.58 -22.78 30.82
N LEU A 94 -61.11 -22.44 29.64
CA LEU A 94 -60.83 -21.17 28.96
C LEU A 94 -61.87 -20.07 29.22
N THR A 95 -63.10 -20.41 29.61
CA THR A 95 -64.18 -19.42 29.85
C THR A 95 -63.78 -18.28 30.80
N PRO A 96 -63.07 -18.52 31.93
CA PRO A 96 -62.61 -17.43 32.82
C PRO A 96 -61.55 -16.53 32.17
N LEU A 97 -60.76 -17.06 31.23
CA LEU A 97 -59.64 -16.37 30.60
C LEU A 97 -60.07 -15.53 29.40
N LEU A 98 -61.24 -15.77 28.80
CA LEU A 98 -61.70 -15.08 27.59
C LEU A 98 -61.65 -13.54 27.68
N ALA A 99 -62.00 -12.98 28.84
CA ALA A 99 -61.94 -11.54 29.08
C ALA A 99 -60.50 -10.99 29.13
N THR A 100 -59.51 -11.84 29.45
CA THR A 100 -58.09 -11.48 29.58
C THR A 100 -57.25 -11.82 28.36
N LEU A 101 -57.72 -12.71 27.48
CA LEU A 101 -57.00 -13.16 26.28
C LEU A 101 -56.57 -12.01 25.34
N PRO A 102 -57.38 -10.95 25.11
CA PRO A 102 -56.91 -9.79 24.32
C PRO A 102 -55.69 -9.09 24.93
N ASN A 103 -55.62 -9.00 26.26
CA ASN A 103 -54.46 -8.43 26.95
C ASN A 103 -53.24 -9.35 26.86
N ILE A 104 -53.44 -10.67 26.94
CA ILE A 104 -52.39 -11.68 26.73
C ILE A 104 -51.87 -11.61 25.29
N ALA A 105 -52.77 -11.45 24.30
CA ALA A 105 -52.41 -11.20 22.91
C ALA A 105 -51.56 -9.94 22.77
N ALA A 106 -51.93 -8.83 23.42
CA ALA A 106 -51.14 -7.60 23.41
C ALA A 106 -49.73 -7.81 23.98
N MET A 107 -49.59 -8.58 25.08
CA MET A 107 -48.28 -8.95 25.65
C MET A 107 -47.47 -9.87 24.72
N ALA A 108 -48.13 -10.83 24.06
CA ALA A 108 -47.48 -11.71 23.09
C ALA A 108 -46.98 -10.92 21.87
N LEU A 109 -47.78 -9.95 21.39
CA LEU A 109 -47.38 -9.03 20.33
C LEU A 109 -46.22 -8.12 20.78
N GLU A 110 -46.20 -7.67 22.03
CA GLU A 110 -45.06 -6.93 22.57
C GLU A 110 -43.79 -7.78 22.58
N THR A 111 -43.91 -9.06 22.95
CA THR A 111 -42.79 -10.01 22.93
C THR A 111 -42.28 -10.21 21.50
N VAL A 112 -43.17 -10.37 20.53
CA VAL A 112 -42.82 -10.45 19.10
C VAL A 112 -42.20 -9.14 18.61
N ARG A 113 -42.66 -7.99 19.08
CA ARG A 113 -42.08 -6.68 18.77
C ARG A 113 -40.66 -6.54 19.30
N LEU A 114 -40.43 -6.92 20.56
CA LEU A 114 -39.10 -6.92 21.15
C LEU A 114 -38.18 -7.90 20.40
N TYR A 115 -38.69 -9.08 20.05
CA TYR A 115 -37.94 -10.05 19.23
C TYR A 115 -37.57 -9.47 17.86
N LYS A 116 -38.53 -8.85 17.14
CA LYS A 116 -38.27 -8.13 15.89
C LYS A 116 -37.21 -7.04 16.07
N ALA A 117 -37.28 -6.26 17.15
CA ALA A 117 -36.29 -5.24 17.47
C ALA A 117 -34.88 -5.81 17.70
N THR A 118 -34.74 -7.05 18.19
CA THR A 118 -33.43 -7.72 18.27
C THR A 118 -32.86 -8.15 16.92
N LEU A 119 -33.70 -8.26 15.88
CA LEU A 119 -33.30 -8.70 14.54
C LEU A 119 -33.16 -7.54 13.55
N THR A 120 -33.67 -6.35 13.87
CA THR A 120 -33.69 -5.19 12.97
C THR A 120 -32.83 -4.04 13.48
N ASP A 121 -32.24 -3.28 12.56
CA ASP A 121 -31.55 -2.03 12.83
C ASP A 121 -32.57 -0.91 13.17
N PRO A 122 -32.42 -0.18 14.29
CA PRO A 122 -33.41 0.79 14.76
C PRO A 122 -33.55 2.01 13.85
N LEU A 123 -32.53 2.34 13.06
CA LEU A 123 -32.53 3.52 12.19
C LEU A 123 -33.17 3.26 10.83
N THR A 124 -32.98 2.06 10.28
CA THR A 124 -33.45 1.72 8.92
C THR A 124 -34.66 0.78 8.91
N GLY A 125 -34.91 0.06 10.02
CA GLY A 125 -35.93 -0.99 10.09
C GLY A 125 -35.59 -2.25 9.27
N LEU A 126 -34.39 -2.31 8.70
CA LEU A 126 -33.86 -3.46 7.96
C LEU A 126 -33.28 -4.50 8.92
N TYR A 127 -33.03 -5.71 8.45
CA TYR A 127 -32.40 -6.73 9.28
C TYR A 127 -30.98 -6.32 9.69
N ASN A 128 -30.55 -6.72 10.88
CA ASN A 128 -29.21 -6.45 11.38
C ASN A 128 -28.22 -7.56 10.97
N HIS A 129 -26.95 -7.36 11.33
CA HIS A 129 -25.87 -8.29 11.01
C HIS A 129 -26.06 -9.69 11.63
N PHE A 130 -26.60 -9.78 12.84
CA PHE A 130 -26.81 -11.07 13.51
C PHE A 130 -27.84 -11.94 12.78
N PHE A 131 -28.94 -11.34 12.33
CA PHE A 131 -29.92 -12.06 11.51
C PHE A 131 -29.32 -12.56 10.20
N LEU A 132 -28.52 -11.73 9.52
CA LEU A 132 -27.85 -12.11 8.28
C LEU A 132 -26.91 -13.31 8.48
N GLN A 133 -26.13 -13.32 9.56
CA GLN A 133 -25.21 -14.41 9.85
C GLN A 133 -25.95 -15.74 10.06
N ALA A 134 -27.00 -15.75 10.89
CA ALA A 134 -27.82 -16.93 11.13
C ALA A 134 -28.51 -17.44 9.84
N LEU A 135 -28.95 -16.52 8.98
CA LEU A 135 -29.55 -16.85 7.69
C LEU A 135 -28.53 -17.52 6.75
N LEU A 136 -27.31 -16.97 6.66
CA LEU A 136 -26.24 -17.54 5.84
C LEU A 136 -25.83 -18.94 6.30
N GLU A 137 -25.70 -19.14 7.62
CA GLU A 137 -25.36 -20.45 8.19
C GLU A 137 -26.41 -21.51 7.84
N THR A 138 -27.69 -21.15 7.95
CA THR A 138 -28.82 -22.03 7.63
C THR A 138 -28.84 -22.39 6.14
N GLU A 139 -28.62 -21.41 5.27
CA GLU A 139 -28.61 -21.59 3.82
C GLU A 139 -27.39 -22.40 3.35
N ILE A 140 -26.20 -22.15 3.92
CA ILE A 140 -25.00 -22.95 3.63
C ILE A 140 -25.22 -24.41 4.08
N ALA A 141 -25.76 -24.63 5.28
CA ALA A 141 -26.09 -25.97 5.75
C ALA A 141 -27.09 -26.68 4.83
N THR A 142 -28.12 -25.96 4.37
CA THR A 142 -29.13 -26.47 3.43
C THR A 142 -28.49 -26.85 2.10
N ILE A 143 -27.66 -25.98 1.52
CA ILE A 143 -26.95 -26.25 0.26
C ILE A 143 -25.99 -27.44 0.41
N LEU A 144 -25.23 -27.52 1.50
CA LEU A 144 -24.29 -28.64 1.74
C LEU A 144 -25.04 -29.97 1.92
N SER A 145 -26.16 -29.96 2.65
CA SER A 145 -27.01 -31.16 2.82
C SER A 145 -27.62 -31.64 1.49
N SER A 146 -27.79 -30.73 0.53
CA SER A 146 -28.27 -31.04 -0.83
C SER A 146 -27.16 -31.59 -1.75
N ILE A 147 -25.89 -31.27 -1.47
CA ILE A 147 -24.72 -31.70 -2.26
C ILE A 147 -24.18 -33.07 -1.79
N LEU A 148 -24.31 -33.39 -0.49
CA LEU A 148 -23.91 -34.66 0.11
C LEU A 148 -25.08 -35.25 0.93
N PRO A 149 -25.97 -36.05 0.32
CA PRO A 149 -27.09 -36.63 1.05
C PRO A 149 -26.60 -37.62 2.11
N GLY A 150 -26.89 -37.34 3.38
CA GLY A 150 -26.79 -38.32 4.46
C GLY A 150 -27.91 -39.36 4.37
N PRO A 151 -27.84 -40.46 5.17
CA PRO A 151 -28.84 -41.53 5.12
C PRO A 151 -30.29 -41.09 5.44
N ASP A 152 -30.47 -39.92 6.07
CA ASP A 152 -31.78 -39.38 6.47
C ASP A 152 -32.28 -38.21 5.59
N SER A 153 -31.66 -37.89 4.45
CA SER A 153 -32.11 -36.75 3.62
C SER A 153 -33.27 -37.13 2.70
N SER A 154 -34.48 -36.68 3.02
CA SER A 154 -35.62 -36.68 2.09
C SER A 154 -35.37 -35.65 0.98
N ALA A 155 -35.21 -36.13 -0.24
CA ALA A 155 -34.93 -35.31 -1.42
C ALA A 155 -36.18 -34.54 -1.89
N ASP A 156 -36.31 -33.28 -1.49
CA ASP A 156 -37.12 -32.29 -2.22
C ASP A 156 -36.20 -31.53 -3.20
N THR A 157 -36.16 -32.02 -4.43
CA THR A 157 -35.34 -31.54 -5.55
C THR A 157 -35.84 -30.23 -6.19
N GLU A 158 -36.10 -29.19 -5.40
CA GLU A 158 -36.42 -27.85 -5.93
C GLU A 158 -35.41 -26.75 -5.57
N TYR A 159 -34.49 -26.99 -4.64
CA TYR A 159 -33.50 -25.97 -4.26
C TYR A 159 -32.27 -25.95 -5.20
N ARG A 160 -32.17 -24.88 -5.99
CA ARG A 160 -30.97 -24.53 -6.77
C ARG A 160 -29.86 -24.09 -5.79
N GLY A 161 -28.83 -24.92 -5.62
CA GLY A 161 -27.75 -24.76 -4.65
C GLY A 161 -26.78 -23.59 -4.91
N CYS A 162 -27.28 -22.35 -4.93
CA CYS A 162 -26.46 -21.14 -4.93
C CYS A 162 -27.18 -19.97 -4.26
N PHE A 163 -26.41 -19.01 -3.76
CA PHE A 163 -26.92 -17.70 -3.35
C PHE A 163 -25.90 -16.62 -3.68
N GLY A 164 -26.37 -15.37 -3.72
CA GLY A 164 -25.52 -14.21 -3.91
C GLY A 164 -25.60 -13.23 -2.74
N LEU A 165 -24.45 -12.62 -2.45
CA LEU A 165 -24.28 -11.54 -1.49
C LEU A 165 -23.82 -10.30 -2.24
N ILE A 166 -24.52 -9.18 -2.03
CA ILE A 166 -24.14 -7.88 -2.55
C ILE A 166 -23.88 -6.97 -1.36
N HIS A 167 -22.62 -6.64 -1.13
CA HIS A 167 -22.21 -5.65 -0.13
C HIS A 167 -22.16 -4.27 -0.79
N LEU A 168 -22.93 -3.32 -0.27
CA LEU A 168 -23.06 -1.95 -0.76
C LEU A 168 -22.55 -1.01 0.32
N ASP A 169 -21.74 -0.03 -0.05
CA ASP A 169 -21.28 0.97 0.89
C ASP A 169 -21.27 2.35 0.23
N MET A 170 -21.89 3.33 0.91
CA MET A 170 -22.04 4.69 0.42
C MET A 170 -20.69 5.40 0.36
N ASP A 171 -20.41 6.06 -0.76
CA ASP A 171 -19.16 6.76 -0.96
C ASP A 171 -19.16 8.09 -0.21
N ARG A 172 -18.02 8.40 0.44
CA ARG A 172 -17.79 9.67 1.16
C ARG A 172 -18.86 10.02 2.21
N PHE A 173 -19.56 9.05 2.78
CA PHE A 173 -20.60 9.28 3.79
C PHE A 173 -20.09 10.07 5.02
N ALA A 174 -18.85 9.87 5.44
CA ALA A 174 -18.23 10.65 6.51
C ALA A 174 -18.18 12.16 6.21
N VAL A 175 -17.97 12.54 4.93
CA VAL A 175 -17.99 13.94 4.48
C VAL A 175 -19.40 14.51 4.57
N ILE A 176 -20.42 13.71 4.24
CA ILE A 176 -21.83 14.10 4.36
C ILE A 176 -22.19 14.35 5.82
N ASN A 177 -21.80 13.48 6.74
CA ASN A 177 -22.00 13.68 8.18
C ASN A 177 -21.28 14.92 8.69
N SER A 178 -20.05 15.15 8.22
CA SER A 178 -19.27 16.34 8.60
C SER A 178 -19.90 17.64 8.09
N ARG A 179 -20.54 17.61 6.91
CA ARG A 179 -21.14 18.79 6.26
C ARG A 179 -22.56 19.10 6.75
N PHE A 180 -23.40 18.07 6.96
CA PHE A 180 -24.83 18.23 7.24
C PHE A 180 -25.26 17.70 8.61
N GLY A 181 -24.34 17.10 9.38
CA GLY A 181 -24.58 16.56 10.72
C GLY A 181 -25.09 15.11 10.73
N HIS A 182 -24.84 14.42 11.84
CA HIS A 182 -25.19 13.00 12.02
C HIS A 182 -26.70 12.74 11.95
N CYS A 183 -27.55 13.63 12.49
CA CYS A 183 -29.01 13.48 12.43
C CYS A 183 -29.55 13.47 10.99
N PHE A 184 -28.90 14.21 10.08
CA PHE A 184 -29.23 14.18 8.65
C PHE A 184 -28.74 12.87 8.02
N GLY A 185 -27.53 12.43 8.37
CA GLY A 185 -26.99 11.12 7.98
C GLY A 185 -27.91 9.96 8.36
N ASP A 186 -28.46 9.95 9.57
CA ASP A 186 -29.37 8.91 10.04
C ASP A 186 -30.67 8.86 9.21
N LYS A 187 -31.25 10.02 8.92
CA LYS A 187 -32.43 10.13 8.03
C LYS A 187 -32.11 9.66 6.61
N LEU A 188 -30.90 9.98 6.12
CA LEU A 188 -30.43 9.56 4.81
C LEU A 188 -30.30 8.04 4.73
N LEU A 189 -29.72 7.40 5.75
CA LEU A 189 -29.61 5.95 5.83
C LEU A 189 -30.98 5.27 5.82
N GLY A 190 -31.96 5.82 6.55
CA GLY A 190 -33.35 5.34 6.49
C GLY A 190 -33.98 5.47 5.10
N LYS A 191 -33.72 6.58 4.39
CA LYS A 191 -34.22 6.80 3.02
C LYS A 191 -33.59 5.83 2.01
N VAL A 192 -32.27 5.65 2.08
CA VAL A 192 -31.51 4.71 1.25
C VAL A 192 -31.97 3.28 1.52
N GLY A 193 -32.09 2.88 2.79
CA GLY A 193 -32.55 1.54 3.18
C GLY A 193 -33.91 1.18 2.60
N ARG A 194 -34.89 2.11 2.65
CA ARG A 194 -36.21 1.91 2.03
C ARG A 194 -36.15 1.80 0.51
N ALA A 195 -35.31 2.61 -0.14
CA ALA A 195 -35.14 2.57 -1.59
C ALA A 195 -34.51 1.25 -2.06
N LEU A 196 -33.48 0.77 -1.34
CA LEU A 196 -32.85 -0.52 -1.61
C LEU A 196 -33.84 -1.68 -1.44
N GLN A 197 -34.61 -1.67 -0.34
CA GLN A 197 -35.61 -2.71 -0.07
C GLN A 197 -36.72 -2.75 -1.13
N ALA A 198 -37.15 -1.59 -1.65
CA ALA A 198 -38.18 -1.52 -2.68
C ALA A 198 -37.73 -2.07 -4.04
N GLN A 199 -36.43 -2.00 -4.35
CA GLN A 199 -35.86 -2.52 -5.61
C GLN A 199 -35.46 -3.99 -5.53
N CYS A 200 -35.36 -4.54 -4.32
CA CYS A 200 -34.97 -5.93 -4.12
C CYS A 200 -36.13 -6.90 -4.43
N PRO A 201 -35.84 -8.08 -5.02
CA PRO A 201 -36.82 -9.16 -5.18
C PRO A 201 -37.44 -9.61 -3.86
N SER A 202 -38.64 -10.20 -3.90
CA SER A 202 -39.38 -10.65 -2.70
C SER A 202 -38.63 -11.67 -1.83
N GLN A 203 -37.71 -12.43 -2.43
CA GLN A 203 -36.88 -13.43 -1.75
C GLN A 203 -35.57 -12.84 -1.23
N ALA A 204 -35.20 -11.61 -1.60
CA ALA A 204 -33.95 -11.00 -1.18
C ALA A 204 -34.11 -10.27 0.16
N HIS A 205 -33.14 -10.48 1.05
CA HIS A 205 -33.11 -9.88 2.38
C HIS A 205 -32.09 -8.74 2.41
N VAL A 206 -32.57 -7.52 2.64
CA VAL A 206 -31.71 -6.34 2.81
C VAL A 206 -31.39 -6.18 4.29
N CYS A 207 -30.11 -6.15 4.59
CA CYS A 207 -29.57 -6.02 5.93
C CYS A 207 -28.70 -4.77 6.02
N ARG A 208 -28.70 -4.11 7.17
CA ARG A 208 -27.73 -3.06 7.48
C ARG A 208 -26.63 -3.62 8.38
N THR A 209 -25.40 -3.28 8.05
CA THR A 209 -24.22 -3.61 8.85
C THR A 209 -23.72 -2.35 9.57
N THR A 210 -22.41 -2.17 9.71
CA THR A 210 -21.84 -1.03 10.42
C THR A 210 -21.73 0.20 9.52
N GLY A 211 -21.98 1.39 10.08
CA GLY A 211 -21.81 2.66 9.37
C GLY A 211 -22.85 2.86 8.26
N ALA A 212 -22.36 3.02 7.02
CA ALA A 212 -23.15 3.28 5.82
C ALA A 212 -23.21 2.08 4.85
N ALA A 213 -22.92 0.88 5.36
CA ALA A 213 -22.88 -0.34 4.58
C ALA A 213 -24.17 -1.17 4.72
N PHE A 214 -24.65 -1.65 3.58
CA PHE A 214 -25.82 -2.50 3.42
C PHE A 214 -25.40 -3.82 2.76
N ILE A 215 -26.06 -4.91 3.12
CA ILE A 215 -25.87 -6.21 2.48
C ILE A 215 -27.21 -6.69 1.95
N VAL A 216 -27.25 -7.06 0.68
CA VAL A 216 -28.38 -7.76 0.09
C VAL A 216 -28.01 -9.22 -0.05
N PHE A 217 -28.70 -10.06 0.70
CA PHE A 217 -28.63 -11.50 0.56
C PHE A 217 -29.75 -11.97 -0.38
N TRP A 218 -29.39 -12.66 -1.45
CA TRP A 218 -30.35 -13.17 -2.43
C TRP A 218 -30.23 -14.69 -2.58
N PRO A 219 -31.16 -15.46 -1.98
CA PRO A 219 -31.31 -16.89 -2.25
C PRO A 219 -31.44 -17.16 -3.74
N GLN A 220 -30.76 -18.18 -4.25
CA GLN A 220 -30.77 -18.56 -5.68
C GLN A 220 -30.26 -17.45 -6.64
N GLY A 221 -29.52 -16.48 -6.11
CA GLY A 221 -28.85 -15.43 -6.89
C GLY A 221 -27.67 -16.00 -7.68
N THR A 222 -27.77 -16.02 -9.01
CA THR A 222 -26.63 -16.36 -9.89
C THR A 222 -25.70 -15.15 -10.05
N PRO A 223 -24.40 -15.35 -10.38
CA PRO A 223 -23.44 -14.24 -10.52
C PRO A 223 -23.93 -13.10 -11.43
N THR A 224 -24.48 -13.44 -12.60
CA THR A 224 -25.02 -12.45 -13.55
C THR A 224 -26.21 -11.68 -12.97
N ARG A 225 -27.12 -12.37 -12.27
CA ARG A 225 -28.30 -11.73 -11.66
C ARG A 225 -27.90 -10.80 -10.52
N CYS A 226 -26.95 -11.23 -9.69
CA CYS A 226 -26.44 -10.44 -8.58
C CYS A 226 -25.70 -9.20 -9.08
N LYS A 227 -24.89 -9.31 -10.15
CA LYS A 227 -24.24 -8.16 -10.79
C LYS A 227 -25.25 -7.16 -11.34
N ASN A 228 -26.28 -7.64 -12.05
CA ASN A 228 -27.34 -6.77 -12.58
C ASN A 228 -28.16 -6.09 -11.45
N LEU A 229 -28.43 -6.79 -10.36
CA LEU A 229 -29.08 -6.19 -9.19
C LEU A 229 -28.18 -5.15 -8.54
N ALA A 230 -26.87 -5.42 -8.40
CA ALA A 230 -25.93 -4.45 -7.86
C ALA A 230 -25.90 -3.14 -8.67
N HIS A 231 -25.89 -3.23 -10.01
CA HIS A 231 -26.02 -2.05 -10.89
C HIS A 231 -27.28 -1.24 -10.60
N LYS A 232 -28.43 -1.91 -10.55
CA LYS A 232 -29.71 -1.24 -10.24
C LYS A 232 -29.70 -0.58 -8.86
N LEU A 233 -29.09 -1.21 -7.86
CA LEU A 233 -29.04 -0.69 -6.50
C LEU A 233 -28.12 0.54 -6.40
N VAL A 234 -26.96 0.53 -7.07
CA VAL A 234 -26.07 1.71 -7.15
C VAL A 234 -26.74 2.86 -7.90
N GLU A 235 -27.37 2.58 -9.05
CA GLU A 235 -28.15 3.59 -9.79
C GLU A 235 -29.31 4.16 -8.96
N THR A 236 -29.95 3.32 -8.14
CA THR A 236 -31.01 3.77 -7.22
C THR A 236 -30.44 4.74 -6.19
N ILE A 237 -29.26 4.47 -5.63
CA ILE A 237 -28.60 5.38 -4.69
C ILE A 237 -28.28 6.72 -5.36
N ALA A 238 -27.75 6.70 -6.58
CA ALA A 238 -27.38 7.89 -7.36
C ALA A 238 -28.58 8.74 -7.77
N SER A 239 -29.73 8.12 -8.05
CA SER A 239 -30.96 8.79 -8.49
C SER A 239 -31.85 9.29 -7.36
N LEU A 240 -31.48 9.06 -6.09
CA LEU A 240 -32.27 9.56 -4.97
C LEU A 240 -32.24 11.10 -4.93
N PRO A 241 -33.41 11.77 -4.89
CA PRO A 241 -33.44 13.22 -4.73
C PRO A 241 -33.03 13.56 -3.30
N LEU A 242 -31.86 14.20 -3.14
CA LEU A 242 -31.32 14.61 -1.84
C LEU A 242 -31.14 16.12 -1.80
N GLU A 243 -31.66 16.76 -0.77
CA GLU A 243 -31.56 18.20 -0.53
C GLU A 243 -30.94 18.44 0.86
N GLY A 244 -30.02 19.39 0.94
CA GLY A 244 -29.41 19.81 2.20
C GLY A 244 -30.44 20.44 3.16
N PRO A 245 -30.35 20.15 4.47
CA PRO A 245 -31.38 20.55 5.45
C PRO A 245 -31.52 22.07 5.63
N ILE A 246 -30.47 22.85 5.31
CA ILE A 246 -30.44 24.31 5.46
C ILE A 246 -30.24 25.01 4.11
N SER A 247 -29.29 24.55 3.29
CA SER A 247 -28.94 25.21 2.02
C SER A 247 -29.90 24.90 0.87
N ARG A 248 -30.74 23.85 0.99
CA ARG A 248 -31.55 23.28 -0.12
C ARG A 248 -30.73 22.95 -1.37
N GLU A 249 -29.41 22.85 -1.26
CA GLU A 249 -28.55 22.41 -2.35
C GLU A 249 -28.82 20.93 -2.63
N THR A 250 -29.00 20.60 -3.91
CA THR A 250 -29.08 19.22 -4.35
C THR A 250 -27.68 18.64 -4.48
N PHE A 251 -27.49 17.42 -4.00
CA PHE A 251 -26.25 16.68 -4.16
C PHE A 251 -26.55 15.24 -4.52
N THR A 252 -25.66 14.62 -5.29
CA THR A 252 -25.74 13.21 -5.65
C THR A 252 -24.96 12.37 -4.64
N LEU A 253 -25.53 11.21 -4.32
CA LEU A 253 -24.88 10.22 -3.47
C LEU A 253 -24.43 9.07 -4.36
N THR A 254 -23.15 8.72 -4.32
CA THR A 254 -22.66 7.53 -5.02
C THR A 254 -22.50 6.37 -4.06
N GLY A 255 -22.55 5.15 -4.59
CA GLY A 255 -22.38 3.93 -3.81
C GLY A 255 -21.51 2.94 -4.57
N SER A 256 -20.61 2.28 -3.87
CA SER A 256 -19.82 1.20 -4.43
C SER A 256 -20.38 -0.15 -4.01
N ALA A 257 -20.36 -1.14 -4.90
CA ALA A 257 -20.87 -2.48 -4.61
C ALA A 257 -19.83 -3.58 -4.84
N GLY A 258 -19.89 -4.61 -3.98
CA GLY A 258 -19.11 -5.82 -4.05
C GLY A 258 -20.02 -7.03 -4.14
N VAL A 259 -19.84 -7.88 -5.14
CA VAL A 259 -20.67 -9.08 -5.36
C VAL A 259 -19.85 -10.34 -5.10
N ALA A 260 -20.36 -11.21 -4.23
CA ALA A 260 -19.83 -12.56 -4.01
C ALA A 260 -20.95 -13.60 -4.12
N THR A 261 -20.62 -14.78 -4.60
CA THR A 261 -21.58 -15.86 -4.88
C THR A 261 -21.09 -17.19 -4.32
N TYR A 262 -21.97 -17.89 -3.64
CA TYR A 262 -21.72 -19.23 -3.11
C TYR A 262 -22.44 -20.26 -3.98
N PRO A 263 -21.81 -21.38 -4.36
CA PRO A 263 -20.45 -21.82 -4.04
C PRO A 263 -19.37 -21.30 -5.02
N ALA A 264 -19.74 -20.52 -6.04
CA ALA A 264 -18.87 -20.21 -7.19
C ALA A 264 -17.58 -19.45 -6.84
N ASP A 265 -17.57 -18.67 -5.77
CA ASP A 265 -16.40 -17.91 -5.31
C ASP A 265 -15.66 -18.58 -4.14
N MET A 266 -16.05 -19.80 -3.74
CA MET A 266 -15.38 -20.57 -2.69
C MET A 266 -14.33 -21.53 -3.27
N GLN A 267 -13.26 -21.78 -2.52
CA GLN A 267 -12.19 -22.72 -2.90
C GLN A 267 -12.29 -24.08 -2.20
N GLY A 268 -11.64 -25.10 -2.76
CA GLY A 268 -11.69 -26.50 -2.30
C GLY A 268 -11.47 -26.72 -0.79
N ASN A 269 -10.50 -26.02 -0.19
CA ASN A 269 -10.23 -26.14 1.26
C ASN A 269 -11.24 -25.36 2.11
N GLN A 270 -11.90 -24.34 1.56
CA GLN A 270 -12.87 -23.50 2.26
C GLN A 270 -14.18 -24.27 2.51
N PHE A 271 -14.56 -25.20 1.62
CA PHE A 271 -15.73 -26.06 1.79
C PHE A 271 -15.62 -27.07 2.94
N ARG A 272 -14.41 -27.35 3.45
CA ARG A 272 -14.20 -28.29 4.57
C ARG A 272 -14.43 -27.67 5.94
N ARG A 273 -14.61 -26.34 6.00
CA ARG A 273 -14.79 -25.60 7.25
C ARG A 273 -16.26 -25.68 7.71
N PRO A 274 -16.55 -25.43 9.01
CA PRO A 274 -17.93 -25.31 9.49
C PRO A 274 -18.72 -24.24 8.74
N ALA A 275 -20.06 -24.39 8.67
CA ALA A 275 -20.94 -23.46 7.95
C ALA A 275 -20.79 -21.99 8.43
N GLU A 276 -20.56 -21.78 9.73
CA GLU A 276 -20.26 -20.47 10.33
C GLU A 276 -19.01 -19.82 9.73
N GLU A 277 -17.90 -20.58 9.62
CA GLU A 277 -16.67 -20.07 9.00
C GLU A 277 -16.87 -19.79 7.51
N GLN A 278 -17.62 -20.63 6.81
CA GLN A 278 -17.94 -20.42 5.40
C GLN A 278 -18.78 -19.15 5.19
N ALA A 279 -19.77 -18.89 6.06
CA ALA A 279 -20.57 -17.66 6.06
C ALA A 279 -19.69 -16.42 6.25
N ARG A 280 -18.74 -16.48 7.18
CA ARG A 280 -17.78 -15.40 7.40
C ARG A 280 -16.88 -15.16 6.19
N ILE A 281 -16.35 -16.22 5.57
CA ILE A 281 -15.48 -16.12 4.40
C ILE A 281 -16.22 -15.45 3.24
N ILE A 282 -17.45 -15.87 2.91
CA ILE A 282 -18.18 -15.30 1.77
C ILE A 282 -18.57 -13.83 2.01
N LEU A 283 -18.91 -13.46 3.25
CA LEU A 283 -19.14 -12.07 3.63
C LEU A 283 -17.87 -11.22 3.47
N GLU A 284 -16.73 -11.75 3.90
CA GLU A 284 -15.44 -11.07 3.76
C GLU A 284 -15.07 -10.87 2.29
N LYS A 285 -15.34 -11.86 1.43
CA LYS A 285 -15.15 -11.75 -0.03
C LYS A 285 -16.01 -10.66 -0.65
N ALA A 286 -17.29 -10.56 -0.26
CA ALA A 286 -18.16 -9.46 -0.71
C ALA A 286 -17.63 -8.09 -0.25
N HIS A 287 -17.19 -7.98 1.00
CA HIS A 287 -16.64 -6.75 1.57
C HIS A 287 -15.34 -6.31 0.86
N LYS A 288 -14.44 -7.26 0.59
CA LYS A 288 -13.20 -7.02 -0.18
C LYS A 288 -13.48 -6.49 -1.58
N ALA A 289 -14.51 -7.03 -2.25
CA ALA A 289 -14.95 -6.55 -3.55
C ALA A 289 -15.42 -5.09 -3.48
N THR A 290 -16.23 -4.74 -2.48
CA THR A 290 -16.67 -3.35 -2.28
C THR A 290 -15.51 -2.41 -1.98
N ARG A 291 -14.58 -2.82 -1.12
CA ARG A 291 -13.40 -2.00 -0.78
C ARG A 291 -12.54 -1.73 -2.02
N SER A 292 -12.35 -2.75 -2.85
CA SER A 292 -11.60 -2.64 -4.12
C SER A 292 -12.32 -1.70 -5.10
N ALA A 293 -13.65 -1.77 -5.20
CA ALA A 293 -14.45 -0.84 -5.99
C ALA A 293 -14.31 0.62 -5.49
N LYS A 294 -14.35 0.84 -4.16
CA LYS A 294 -14.11 2.17 -3.59
C LYS A 294 -12.73 2.73 -3.92
N MET A 295 -11.69 1.89 -3.88
CA MET A 295 -10.33 2.28 -4.26
C MET A 295 -10.19 2.60 -5.75
N ALA A 296 -11.02 2.00 -6.62
CA ALA A 296 -11.00 2.23 -8.06
C ALA A 296 -11.66 3.56 -8.51
N GLY A 297 -12.14 4.39 -7.58
CA GLY A 297 -12.70 5.72 -7.87
C GLY A 297 -14.08 6.01 -7.26
N GLY A 298 -14.69 5.02 -6.60
CA GLY A 298 -16.09 5.12 -6.14
C GLY A 298 -17.08 4.95 -7.29
N ASP A 299 -18.37 4.77 -6.99
CA ASP A 299 -19.45 4.54 -7.97
C ASP A 299 -19.21 3.35 -8.92
N THR A 300 -18.45 2.35 -8.45
CA THR A 300 -18.11 1.16 -9.25
C THR A 300 -18.58 -0.13 -8.57
N ILE A 301 -18.68 -1.19 -9.38
CA ILE A 301 -19.18 -2.49 -8.96
C ILE A 301 -18.18 -3.56 -9.37
N PHE A 302 -17.62 -4.25 -8.38
CA PHE A 302 -16.74 -5.39 -8.60
C PHE A 302 -17.38 -6.68 -8.09
N SER A 303 -17.27 -7.74 -8.90
CA SER A 303 -17.43 -9.10 -8.40
C SER A 303 -16.13 -9.54 -7.73
N TYR A 304 -16.17 -10.49 -6.79
CA TYR A 304 -14.96 -10.98 -6.15
C TYR A 304 -13.90 -11.48 -7.16
N LYS A 305 -14.32 -12.20 -8.20
CA LYS A 305 -13.44 -12.63 -9.31
C LYS A 305 -12.92 -11.48 -10.18
N ASP A 306 -13.63 -10.35 -10.22
CA ASP A 306 -13.21 -9.18 -11.00
C ASP A 306 -12.08 -8.42 -10.28
N ILE A 307 -11.89 -8.61 -8.96
CA ILE A 307 -10.82 -7.95 -8.18
C ILE A 307 -9.45 -8.32 -8.74
N LEU A 308 -9.18 -9.63 -8.92
CA LEU A 308 -7.92 -10.07 -9.53
C LEU A 308 -7.81 -9.65 -11.00
N LYS A 309 -8.91 -9.42 -11.71
CA LYS A 309 -8.85 -9.05 -13.12
C LYS A 309 -8.55 -7.57 -13.36
N GLN A 310 -9.07 -6.69 -12.50
CA GLN A 310 -9.09 -5.24 -12.78
C GLN A 310 -8.92 -4.35 -11.53
N GLY A 311 -8.96 -4.93 -10.33
CA GLY A 311 -8.92 -4.22 -9.06
C GLY A 311 -7.56 -4.18 -8.38
N ALA A 312 -6.56 -4.91 -8.91
CA ALA A 312 -5.22 -4.92 -8.36
C ALA A 312 -4.44 -3.66 -8.79
N THR A 313 -3.64 -3.11 -7.89
CA THR A 313 -2.80 -1.92 -8.11
C THR A 313 -1.43 -2.11 -7.47
N ILE A 314 -0.45 -1.36 -7.97
CA ILE A 314 0.88 -1.30 -7.39
C ILE A 314 0.83 -0.37 -6.18
N LEU A 315 1.25 -0.87 -5.02
CA LEU A 315 1.38 -0.10 -3.78
C LEU A 315 2.75 0.57 -3.68
N GLU A 316 3.80 -0.16 -4.02
CA GLU A 316 5.18 0.27 -3.86
C GLU A 316 6.06 -0.34 -4.94
N THR A 317 7.10 0.38 -5.33
CA THR A 317 8.14 -0.11 -6.23
C THR A 317 9.42 -0.31 -5.44
N LEU A 318 9.89 -1.56 -5.39
CA LEU A 318 11.08 -1.96 -4.65
C LEU A 318 12.32 -1.94 -5.56
N PRO A 319 13.53 -1.90 -4.98
CA PRO A 319 14.77 -2.11 -5.73
C PRO A 319 14.78 -3.46 -6.47
N LEU A 320 15.67 -3.60 -7.46
CA LEU A 320 15.87 -4.84 -8.22
C LEU A 320 14.63 -5.30 -9.01
N ASN A 321 13.93 -4.36 -9.66
CA ASN A 321 12.78 -4.66 -10.51
C ASN A 321 11.63 -5.37 -9.79
N ARG A 322 11.41 -5.08 -8.50
CA ARG A 322 10.32 -5.66 -7.72
C ARG A 322 9.23 -4.64 -7.47
N VAL A 323 8.00 -5.11 -7.31
CA VAL A 323 6.83 -4.29 -6.99
C VAL A 323 6.01 -4.98 -5.91
N VAL A 324 5.40 -4.19 -5.03
CA VAL A 324 4.41 -4.65 -4.07
C VAL A 324 3.03 -4.34 -4.63
N ILE A 325 2.16 -5.34 -4.66
CA ILE A 325 0.79 -5.22 -5.17
C ILE A 325 -0.21 -5.39 -4.03
N ASN A 326 -1.36 -4.73 -4.13
CA ASN A 326 -2.45 -4.77 -3.16
C ASN A 326 -3.30 -6.06 -3.21
N ALA A 327 -2.75 -7.15 -3.74
CA ALA A 327 -3.41 -8.44 -3.85
C ALA A 327 -2.56 -9.52 -3.18
N GLY A 328 -3.17 -10.31 -2.30
CA GLY A 328 -2.52 -11.37 -1.56
C GLY A 328 -3.32 -12.67 -1.55
N ASN A 329 -2.95 -13.56 -0.62
CA ASN A 329 -3.66 -14.81 -0.35
C ASN A 329 -5.11 -14.56 0.07
N ASP A 330 -5.39 -13.39 0.64
CA ASP A 330 -6.72 -12.92 1.00
C ASP A 330 -7.68 -12.74 -0.19
N LEU A 331 -7.13 -12.57 -1.40
CA LEU A 331 -7.82 -12.53 -2.68
C LEU A 331 -7.62 -13.82 -3.49
N ASP A 332 -7.23 -14.91 -2.83
CA ASP A 332 -6.99 -16.21 -3.47
C ASP A 332 -5.90 -16.16 -4.56
N LEU A 333 -4.96 -15.19 -4.47
CA LEU A 333 -3.84 -15.05 -5.41
C LEU A 333 -2.82 -16.18 -5.24
N THR A 334 -2.26 -16.64 -6.35
CA THR A 334 -1.24 -17.71 -6.35
C THR A 334 0.11 -17.18 -6.84
N GLU A 335 1.19 -17.79 -6.38
CA GLU A 335 2.52 -17.54 -6.94
C GLU A 335 2.55 -17.96 -8.42
N GLY A 336 3.29 -17.22 -9.24
CA GLY A 336 3.37 -17.43 -10.68
C GLY A 336 2.27 -16.74 -11.50
N THR A 337 1.30 -16.07 -10.86
CA THR A 337 0.30 -15.27 -11.58
C THR A 337 0.95 -14.07 -12.26
N ARG A 338 0.57 -13.80 -13.51
CA ARG A 338 1.11 -12.72 -14.34
C ARG A 338 0.10 -11.57 -14.47
N PHE A 339 0.60 -10.34 -14.40
CA PHE A 339 -0.20 -9.13 -14.58
C PHE A 339 0.41 -8.17 -15.59
N LEU A 340 -0.44 -7.57 -16.41
CA LEU A 340 -0.10 -6.41 -17.22
C LEU A 340 -0.27 -5.13 -16.39
N VAL A 341 0.71 -4.23 -16.46
CA VAL A 341 0.72 -2.97 -15.71
C VAL A 341 0.20 -1.84 -16.60
N TRP A 342 -0.87 -1.19 -16.18
CA TRP A 342 -1.48 -0.06 -16.86
C TRP A 342 -1.26 1.25 -16.10
N PRO A 343 -1.10 2.37 -16.81
CA PRO A 343 -1.05 3.67 -16.15
C PRO A 343 -2.32 3.95 -15.34
N GLN A 344 -2.17 4.75 -14.29
CA GLN A 344 -3.28 5.28 -13.50
C GLN A 344 -4.24 6.06 -14.44
N ALA A 345 -5.51 5.64 -14.54
CA ALA A 345 -6.50 6.41 -15.29
C ALA A 345 -6.84 7.72 -14.56
N ALA A 346 -7.08 8.79 -15.32
CA ALA A 346 -7.54 10.08 -14.81
C ALA A 346 -8.93 9.91 -14.14
N GLY A 347 -8.93 9.70 -12.83
CA GLY A 347 -10.14 9.54 -12.02
C GLY A 347 -10.14 10.36 -10.73
N ASN A 348 -9.14 11.23 -10.50
CA ASN A 348 -9.09 12.10 -9.33
C ASN A 348 -8.67 13.53 -9.76
N PRO A 349 -9.57 14.53 -9.77
CA PRO A 349 -9.26 15.89 -10.21
C PRO A 349 -8.34 16.67 -9.25
N SER A 350 -7.91 16.04 -8.15
CA SER A 350 -7.09 16.62 -7.09
C SER A 350 -5.60 16.28 -7.19
N VAL A 351 -5.20 15.39 -8.11
CA VAL A 351 -3.79 15.13 -8.43
C VAL A 351 -3.59 15.46 -9.90
N PRO A 352 -2.79 16.47 -10.25
CA PRO A 352 -2.44 16.71 -11.64
C PRO A 352 -1.72 15.46 -12.15
N ALA A 353 -2.31 14.78 -13.14
CA ALA A 353 -1.59 13.76 -13.89
C ALA A 353 -0.30 14.42 -14.42
N SER A 354 0.84 13.75 -14.23
CA SER A 354 2.08 14.28 -14.79
C SER A 354 1.94 14.29 -16.31
N ASN A 355 2.49 15.30 -17.01
CA ASN A 355 2.42 15.37 -18.49
C ASN A 355 2.92 14.10 -19.20
N GLN A 356 3.65 13.22 -18.50
CA GLN A 356 4.10 11.92 -18.99
C GLN A 356 2.97 10.88 -19.11
N ASP A 357 1.98 10.92 -18.22
CA ASP A 357 0.90 9.93 -18.15
C ASP A 357 -0.13 10.10 -19.30
N MET A 358 -0.15 11.27 -19.93
CA MET A 358 -1.01 11.59 -21.09
C MET A 358 -0.42 11.20 -22.45
N LEU A 359 0.86 10.83 -22.53
CA LEU A 359 1.53 10.57 -23.81
C LEU A 359 1.12 9.23 -24.45
N TYR A 360 0.66 8.24 -23.65
CA TYR A 360 0.37 6.87 -24.12
C TYR A 360 -0.80 6.20 -23.35
N PRO A 361 -2.04 6.71 -23.46
CA PRO A 361 -3.19 6.21 -22.68
C PRO A 361 -3.58 4.75 -23.01
N ASP A 362 -3.24 4.25 -24.21
CA ASP A 362 -3.64 2.93 -24.70
C ASP A 362 -2.53 1.85 -24.57
N MET A 363 -1.41 2.16 -23.90
CA MET A 363 -0.26 1.24 -23.81
C MET A 363 0.02 0.82 -22.35
N TYR A 364 0.26 -0.47 -22.13
CA TYR A 364 0.67 -1.00 -20.82
C TYR A 364 2.19 -0.77 -20.60
N LYS A 365 2.59 -0.47 -19.36
CA LYS A 365 3.98 -0.16 -18.95
C LYS A 365 4.90 -1.38 -19.04
N GLY A 366 4.38 -2.56 -18.71
CA GLY A 366 5.15 -3.79 -18.69
C GLY A 366 4.37 -4.94 -18.07
N GLU A 367 5.07 -6.03 -17.82
CA GLU A 367 4.51 -7.24 -17.22
C GLU A 367 5.21 -7.58 -15.91
N ILE A 368 4.42 -8.01 -14.92
CA ILE A 368 4.92 -8.46 -13.62
C ILE A 368 4.50 -9.92 -13.35
N LEU A 369 5.36 -10.65 -12.65
CA LEU A 369 5.14 -12.00 -12.18
C LEU A 369 5.12 -12.01 -10.66
N VAL A 370 4.04 -12.52 -10.05
CA VAL A 370 3.95 -12.66 -8.60
C VAL A 370 4.93 -13.76 -8.14
N GLN A 371 5.89 -13.40 -7.29
CA GLN A 371 6.88 -14.34 -6.75
C GLN A 371 6.54 -14.81 -5.34
N GLU A 372 6.13 -13.89 -4.47
CA GLU A 372 5.83 -14.17 -3.06
C GLU A 372 4.43 -13.64 -2.76
N VAL A 373 3.54 -14.53 -2.34
CA VAL A 373 2.19 -14.16 -1.93
C VAL A 373 2.14 -14.07 -0.41
N ARG A 374 1.82 -12.87 0.13
CA ARG A 374 1.52 -12.70 1.57
C ARG A 374 0.02 -12.54 1.77
N GLU A 375 -0.39 -12.33 3.01
CA GLU A 375 -1.80 -12.29 3.38
C GLU A 375 -2.57 -11.21 2.61
N GLN A 376 -2.18 -9.94 2.68
CA GLN A 376 -2.89 -8.81 2.04
C GLN A 376 -2.13 -8.16 0.87
N THR A 377 -0.87 -8.51 0.69
CA THR A 377 0.02 -7.91 -0.31
C THR A 377 0.88 -9.00 -0.92
N SER A 378 1.34 -8.80 -2.15
CA SER A 378 2.29 -9.73 -2.77
C SER A 378 3.45 -8.98 -3.39
N VAL A 379 4.59 -9.65 -3.47
CA VAL A 379 5.77 -9.14 -4.17
C VAL A 379 5.81 -9.77 -5.55
N GLY A 380 5.78 -8.91 -6.57
CA GLY A 380 5.99 -9.28 -7.96
C GLY A 380 7.35 -8.85 -8.46
N GLU A 381 7.91 -9.60 -9.40
CA GLU A 381 9.06 -9.22 -10.20
C GLU A 381 8.59 -8.68 -11.55
N ILE A 382 9.13 -7.55 -11.98
CA ILE A 382 8.93 -6.98 -13.30
C ILE A 382 9.70 -7.86 -14.30
N LEU A 383 8.96 -8.61 -15.12
CA LEU A 383 9.53 -9.48 -16.15
C LEU A 383 10.14 -8.65 -17.29
N PHE A 384 9.39 -7.65 -17.76
CA PHE A 384 9.87 -6.70 -18.75
C PHE A 384 9.05 -5.41 -18.73
N LEU A 385 9.68 -4.34 -19.21
CA LEU A 385 9.04 -3.05 -19.47
C LEU A 385 8.95 -2.83 -20.98
N ASN A 386 7.83 -2.29 -21.45
CA ASN A 386 7.71 -1.85 -22.83
C ASN A 386 8.61 -0.62 -23.09
N ASP A 387 8.74 0.26 -22.09
CA ASP A 387 9.66 1.38 -22.08
C ASP A 387 10.48 1.35 -20.76
N PRO A 388 11.81 1.12 -20.81
CA PRO A 388 12.70 1.15 -19.64
C PRO A 388 12.69 2.45 -18.85
N SER A 389 12.34 3.58 -19.49
CA SER A 389 12.20 4.88 -18.81
C SER A 389 10.84 5.05 -18.12
N TRP A 390 9.87 4.19 -18.45
CA TRP A 390 8.51 4.23 -17.93
C TRP A 390 8.28 3.14 -16.90
N SER A 391 8.96 3.28 -15.76
CA SER A 391 8.84 2.32 -14.67
C SER A 391 7.42 2.30 -14.08
N PRO A 392 6.94 1.14 -13.61
CA PRO A 392 5.75 1.05 -12.79
C PRO A 392 5.88 1.97 -11.59
N ARG A 393 4.78 2.59 -11.16
CA ARG A 393 4.71 3.50 -10.02
C ARG A 393 3.56 3.08 -9.10
N PRO A 394 3.61 3.47 -7.81
CA PRO A 394 2.45 3.37 -6.93
C PRO A 394 1.20 3.99 -7.56
N GLY A 395 0.08 3.26 -7.56
CA GLY A 395 -1.19 3.68 -8.16
C GLY A 395 -1.45 3.16 -9.59
N ASP A 396 -0.46 2.55 -10.24
CA ASP A 396 -0.67 1.87 -11.52
C ASP A 396 -1.61 0.67 -11.35
N ARG A 397 -2.48 0.45 -12.35
CA ARG A 397 -3.49 -0.60 -12.35
C ARG A 397 -2.92 -1.89 -12.91
N LEU A 398 -3.41 -3.01 -12.42
CA LEU A 398 -2.99 -4.34 -12.86
C LEU A 398 -4.18 -5.06 -13.47
N SER A 399 -3.94 -5.71 -14.61
CA SER A 399 -4.90 -6.65 -15.17
C SER A 399 -4.28 -8.03 -15.31
N LEU A 400 -5.02 -9.07 -14.95
CA LEU A 400 -4.58 -10.46 -15.10
C LEU A 400 -4.21 -10.73 -16.57
N ALA A 401 -3.02 -11.27 -16.81
CA ALA A 401 -2.64 -11.75 -18.14
C ALA A 401 -3.30 -13.13 -18.35
N ASP A 402 -4.17 -13.27 -19.36
CA ASP A 402 -4.89 -14.52 -19.59
C ASP A 402 -3.92 -15.69 -19.87
N HIS A 403 -4.16 -16.82 -19.20
CA HIS A 403 -3.43 -18.09 -19.37
C HIS A 403 -3.82 -18.83 -20.67
N GLN A 404 -3.87 -18.12 -21.80
CA GLN A 404 -3.94 -18.77 -23.11
C GLN A 404 -2.69 -18.45 -23.94
N GLU A 405 -1.91 -19.51 -24.07
CA GLU A 405 -0.72 -19.74 -24.89
C GLU A 405 0.62 -19.15 -24.40
N PRO A 406 1.57 -20.01 -24.00
CA PRO A 406 2.97 -19.72 -24.26
C PRO A 406 3.10 -19.62 -25.77
N GLN A 407 3.56 -18.48 -26.30
CA GLN A 407 4.18 -18.49 -27.62
C GLN A 407 5.44 -19.35 -27.50
N THR A 408 5.22 -20.65 -27.69
CA THR A 408 6.19 -21.64 -28.09
C THR A 408 7.09 -21.01 -29.16
N LEU A 409 8.40 -21.24 -29.01
CA LEU A 409 9.37 -21.06 -30.08
C LEU A 409 8.72 -21.53 -31.39
N PRO A 410 8.52 -20.66 -32.40
CA PRO A 410 8.19 -21.14 -33.73
C PRO A 410 9.39 -21.96 -34.18
N ARG A 411 9.17 -23.27 -34.33
CA ARG A 411 10.07 -24.15 -35.08
C ARG A 411 10.39 -23.48 -36.40
N GLU A 412 11.66 -23.63 -36.80
CA GLU A 412 12.17 -23.28 -38.12
C GLU A 412 11.18 -23.67 -39.22
N GLN A 413 10.51 -22.67 -39.83
CA GLN A 413 10.00 -22.79 -41.19
C GLN A 413 9.66 -21.42 -41.79
N SER A 414 10.38 -21.14 -42.87
CA SER A 414 10.15 -20.19 -43.97
C SER A 414 10.07 -18.70 -43.66
N ASP A 415 11.11 -17.99 -44.12
CA ASP A 415 11.11 -16.65 -44.70
C ASP A 415 9.71 -16.07 -44.98
N LYS A 416 9.17 -15.25 -44.07
CA LYS A 416 8.20 -14.17 -44.37
C LYS A 416 7.77 -13.25 -43.21
N ASP A 417 8.52 -13.16 -42.12
CA ASP A 417 8.28 -12.12 -41.10
C ASP A 417 9.38 -11.05 -41.18
N SER A 418 9.12 -10.02 -41.98
CA SER A 418 9.82 -8.73 -41.83
C SER A 418 9.50 -8.16 -40.44
N PRO A 419 10.49 -7.56 -39.73
CA PRO A 419 10.23 -6.96 -38.42
C PRO A 419 9.15 -5.89 -38.56
N LYS A 420 8.12 -5.93 -37.70
CA LYS A 420 7.06 -4.92 -37.69
C LYS A 420 7.68 -3.58 -37.28
N GLN A 421 8.03 -2.78 -38.28
CA GLN A 421 8.44 -1.40 -38.12
C GLN A 421 7.24 -0.57 -37.67
N ASP A 422 7.46 0.28 -36.68
CA ASP A 422 6.48 1.29 -36.28
C ASP A 422 6.27 2.30 -37.44
N LYS A 423 5.26 3.18 -37.38
CA LYS A 423 5.04 4.22 -38.42
C LYS A 423 6.26 5.14 -38.67
N SER A 424 7.25 5.10 -37.78
CA SER A 424 8.52 5.84 -37.81
C SER A 424 9.72 5.08 -38.40
N CYS A 425 9.52 3.87 -38.94
CA CYS A 425 10.58 3.01 -39.50
C CYS A 425 11.65 2.51 -38.50
N LEU A 426 11.45 2.74 -37.19
CA LEU A 426 12.35 2.28 -36.11
C LEU A 426 11.92 0.91 -35.57
N LEU A 427 12.89 0.10 -35.14
CA LEU A 427 12.62 -1.16 -34.44
C LEU A 427 12.18 -0.88 -32.99
N ASN A 428 11.22 -1.66 -32.49
CA ASN A 428 10.98 -1.72 -31.04
C ASN A 428 12.19 -2.38 -30.34
N LEU A 429 12.34 -2.18 -29.02
CA LEU A 429 13.51 -2.66 -28.28
C LEU A 429 13.68 -4.20 -28.37
N ARG A 430 12.58 -4.96 -28.39
CA ARG A 430 12.62 -6.43 -28.48
C ARG A 430 13.19 -6.89 -29.83
N ASP A 431 12.71 -6.31 -30.92
CA ASP A 431 13.16 -6.62 -32.27
C ASP A 431 14.57 -6.09 -32.52
N PHE A 432 14.92 -4.94 -31.94
CA PHE A 432 16.29 -4.44 -31.92
C PHE A 432 17.23 -5.43 -31.25
N ILE A 433 16.93 -5.91 -30.03
CA ILE A 433 17.79 -6.88 -29.32
C ILE A 433 17.93 -8.17 -30.12
N ARG A 434 16.85 -8.64 -30.76
CA ARG A 434 16.87 -9.83 -31.63
C ARG A 434 17.79 -9.64 -32.83
N ALA A 435 17.71 -8.50 -33.51
CA ALA A 435 18.57 -8.18 -34.64
C ALA A 435 20.03 -7.95 -34.22
N TRP A 436 20.25 -7.22 -33.12
CA TRP A 436 21.57 -6.99 -32.54
C TRP A 436 22.26 -8.30 -32.14
N THR A 437 21.53 -9.28 -31.62
CA THR A 437 22.09 -10.59 -31.27
C THR A 437 22.75 -11.28 -32.48
N ARG A 438 22.17 -11.12 -33.68
CA ARG A 438 22.74 -11.66 -34.93
C ARG A 438 24.01 -10.91 -35.36
N ILE A 439 23.97 -9.58 -35.30
CA ILE A 439 25.12 -8.73 -35.62
C ILE A 439 26.29 -9.00 -34.66
N ARG A 440 25.99 -9.15 -33.36
CA ARG A 440 26.98 -9.44 -32.31
C ARG A 440 27.75 -10.73 -32.59
N THR A 441 27.10 -11.74 -33.19
CA THR A 441 27.75 -13.00 -33.55
C THR A 441 28.56 -12.91 -34.85
N SER A 442 28.15 -12.08 -35.81
CA SER A 442 28.80 -12.00 -37.13
C SER A 442 29.92 -10.96 -37.24
N THR A 443 29.94 -9.95 -36.37
CA THR A 443 30.91 -8.83 -36.44
C THR A 443 32.04 -8.97 -35.42
N SER A 444 33.24 -8.53 -35.82
CA SER A 444 34.44 -8.53 -34.96
C SER A 444 34.55 -7.24 -34.14
N ALA A 445 34.04 -6.12 -34.64
CA ALA A 445 33.98 -4.83 -33.96
C ALA A 445 32.63 -4.14 -34.19
N PHE A 446 32.14 -3.41 -33.20
CA PHE A 446 30.93 -2.60 -33.31
C PHE A 446 30.85 -1.57 -32.18
N VAL A 447 30.07 -0.50 -32.40
CA VAL A 447 29.76 0.51 -31.38
C VAL A 447 28.26 0.56 -31.13
N ILE A 448 27.86 0.58 -29.86
CA ILE A 448 26.49 0.87 -29.45
C ILE A 448 26.44 2.30 -28.94
N ALA A 449 25.45 3.06 -29.41
CA ALA A 449 25.16 4.40 -28.94
C ALA A 449 23.72 4.50 -28.44
N LEU A 450 23.55 5.17 -27.31
CA LEU A 450 22.25 5.62 -26.81
C LEU A 450 22.19 7.13 -26.94
N CYS A 451 21.22 7.61 -27.73
CA CYS A 451 21.05 9.02 -28.05
C CYS A 451 19.80 9.53 -27.33
N GLN A 452 19.97 10.32 -26.28
CA GLN A 452 18.87 10.88 -25.49
C GLN A 452 18.66 12.36 -25.82
N MET A 453 17.39 12.75 -25.95
CA MET A 453 16.96 14.13 -26.13
C MET A 453 16.47 14.72 -24.80
N SER A 454 16.62 16.03 -24.62
CA SER A 454 16.03 16.71 -23.46
C SER A 454 14.51 16.53 -23.39
N PRO A 455 13.94 16.44 -22.17
CA PRO A 455 12.49 16.42 -22.00
C PRO A 455 11.86 17.73 -22.46
N LEU A 456 10.59 17.66 -22.91
CA LEU A 456 9.75 18.80 -23.25
C LEU A 456 9.57 19.71 -22.02
N THR A 457 10.29 20.83 -21.96
CA THR A 457 10.04 21.85 -20.93
C THR A 457 8.91 22.77 -21.39
N ALA A 458 7.90 22.98 -20.52
CA ALA A 458 6.73 23.80 -20.80
C ALA A 458 7.01 25.30 -21.09
N SER A 459 8.27 25.74 -21.02
CA SER A 459 8.70 27.14 -21.12
C SER A 459 9.26 27.54 -22.50
N SER A 460 9.40 26.63 -23.46
CA SER A 460 9.77 26.98 -24.84
C SER A 460 8.51 27.15 -25.69
N GLY A 461 8.04 28.39 -25.83
CA GLY A 461 6.83 28.77 -26.58
C GLY A 461 6.91 28.60 -28.11
N VAL A 462 7.47 27.49 -28.59
CA VAL A 462 7.53 27.13 -30.01
C VAL A 462 6.64 25.90 -30.23
N GLN A 463 5.95 25.87 -31.37
CA GLN A 463 5.32 24.67 -31.92
C GLN A 463 6.41 23.64 -32.28
N ASP A 464 7.08 23.07 -31.28
CA ASP A 464 7.90 21.90 -31.51
C ASP A 464 6.96 20.72 -31.69
N GLY A 465 7.14 20.01 -32.80
CA GLY A 465 6.43 18.78 -33.13
C GLY A 465 6.33 17.78 -31.97
N GLY A 466 5.31 16.92 -32.04
CA GLY A 466 5.13 15.83 -31.09
C GLY A 466 6.39 14.95 -30.95
N PRO A 467 6.48 14.11 -29.89
CA PRO A 467 7.65 13.27 -29.63
C PRO A 467 8.06 12.39 -30.82
N GLU A 468 7.09 11.94 -31.63
CA GLU A 468 7.36 11.16 -32.85
C GLU A 468 8.06 11.97 -33.95
N GLU A 469 7.72 13.25 -34.11
CA GLU A 469 8.36 14.13 -35.11
C GLU A 469 9.80 14.47 -34.71
N ARG A 470 10.05 14.67 -33.41
CA ARG A 470 11.41 14.86 -32.87
C ARG A 470 12.27 13.62 -33.06
N LEU A 471 11.74 12.43 -32.77
CA LEU A 471 12.42 11.16 -33.01
C LEU A 471 12.74 10.97 -34.49
N ALA A 472 11.81 11.30 -35.40
CA ALA A 472 12.03 11.22 -36.84
C ALA A 472 13.14 12.18 -37.32
N HIS A 473 13.18 13.40 -36.77
CA HIS A 473 14.23 14.38 -37.07
C HIS A 473 15.61 13.90 -36.60
N VAL A 474 15.72 13.42 -35.36
CA VAL A 474 16.99 12.90 -34.83
C VAL A 474 17.42 11.63 -35.56
N HIS A 475 16.50 10.74 -35.91
CA HIS A 475 16.78 9.57 -36.75
C HIS A 475 17.39 9.98 -38.10
N LYS A 476 16.81 10.99 -38.78
CA LYS A 476 17.34 11.51 -40.05
C LYS A 476 18.75 12.09 -39.88
N ALA A 477 19.00 12.80 -38.77
CA ALA A 477 20.30 13.38 -38.46
C ALA A 477 21.38 12.31 -38.19
N LEU A 478 21.01 11.25 -37.46
CA LEU A 478 21.87 10.09 -37.23
C LEU A 478 22.25 9.40 -38.54
N CYS A 479 21.27 9.16 -39.44
CA CYS A 479 21.54 8.58 -40.75
C CYS A 479 22.42 9.47 -41.66
N ALA A 480 22.33 10.79 -41.52
CA ALA A 480 23.17 11.72 -42.28
C ALA A 480 24.62 11.76 -41.75
N THR A 481 24.79 11.62 -40.44
CA THR A 481 26.11 11.72 -39.79
C THR A 481 26.89 10.42 -39.85
N PHE A 482 26.20 9.28 -39.72
CA PHE A 482 26.76 7.95 -39.80
C PHE A 482 26.33 7.29 -41.12
N PRO A 483 27.10 7.39 -42.22
CA PRO A 483 26.78 6.71 -43.47
C PRO A 483 27.11 5.20 -43.36
N GLY A 484 26.17 4.31 -43.68
CA GLY A 484 26.37 2.85 -43.64
C GLY A 484 25.12 2.04 -43.27
N GLU A 485 25.26 0.72 -43.19
CA GLU A 485 24.21 -0.18 -42.68
C GLU A 485 24.23 -0.17 -41.14
N HIS A 486 23.25 0.52 -40.55
CA HIS A 486 23.14 0.66 -39.10
C HIS A 486 21.82 0.11 -38.60
N LEU A 487 21.87 -0.53 -37.43
CA LEU A 487 20.66 -0.97 -36.75
C LEU A 487 20.19 0.15 -35.82
N MET A 488 18.95 0.61 -35.99
CA MET A 488 18.36 1.64 -35.11
C MET A 488 17.04 1.16 -34.53
N GLY A 489 16.83 1.47 -33.26
CA GLY A 489 15.61 1.13 -32.54
C GLY A 489 15.27 2.19 -31.50
N ARG A 490 14.08 2.05 -30.94
CA ARG A 490 13.60 2.87 -29.84
C ARG A 490 14.02 2.24 -28.51
N TYR A 491 14.77 2.98 -27.71
CA TYR A 491 15.17 2.56 -26.36
C TYR A 491 14.18 3.06 -25.31
N SER A 492 13.68 4.29 -25.45
CA SER A 492 12.61 4.88 -24.63
C SER A 492 11.86 5.99 -25.38
N ALA A 493 10.93 6.69 -24.74
CA ALA A 493 10.21 7.83 -25.31
C ALA A 493 11.13 8.92 -25.90
N ASN A 494 12.27 9.19 -25.27
CA ASN A 494 13.19 10.25 -25.70
C ASN A 494 14.60 9.72 -26.02
N THR A 495 14.78 8.39 -26.11
CA THR A 495 16.10 7.79 -26.36
C THR A 495 16.04 6.81 -27.52
N LEU A 496 16.95 6.99 -28.48
CA LEU A 496 17.21 6.04 -29.55
C LEU A 496 18.39 5.15 -29.20
N ILE A 497 18.34 3.89 -29.64
CA ILE A 497 19.46 2.96 -29.60
C ILE A 497 19.95 2.71 -31.02
N CYS A 498 21.25 2.86 -31.22
CA CYS A 498 21.92 2.66 -32.50
C CYS A 498 23.06 1.66 -32.31
N CYS A 499 23.20 0.72 -33.24
CA CYS A 499 24.37 -0.14 -33.35
C CYS A 499 25.02 0.12 -34.70
N PHE A 500 26.31 0.46 -34.66
CA PHE A 500 27.17 0.75 -35.80
C PHE A 500 28.18 -0.41 -35.96
N PRO A 501 27.94 -1.35 -36.89
CA PRO A 501 28.88 -2.42 -37.22
C PRO A 501 30.19 -1.86 -37.78
N ASP A 502 31.32 -2.47 -37.44
CA ASP A 502 32.65 -2.18 -38.02
C ASP A 502 33.13 -0.71 -37.89
N LEU A 503 32.50 0.06 -37.01
CA LEU A 503 32.90 1.43 -36.69
C LEU A 503 33.87 1.45 -35.51
N ASP A 504 34.96 2.21 -35.66
CA ASP A 504 35.93 2.43 -34.59
C ASP A 504 35.39 3.38 -33.51
N ALA A 505 35.75 3.16 -32.24
CA ALA A 505 35.20 3.88 -31.10
C ALA A 505 35.57 5.38 -31.10
N ASP A 506 36.80 5.73 -31.47
CA ASP A 506 37.26 7.13 -31.50
C ASP A 506 36.61 7.90 -32.64
N SER A 507 36.47 7.24 -33.80
CA SER A 507 35.74 7.79 -34.95
C SER A 507 34.26 8.00 -34.63
N ALA A 508 33.64 7.05 -33.91
CA ALA A 508 32.25 7.15 -33.48
C ALA A 508 32.03 8.31 -32.51
N LEU A 509 32.96 8.51 -31.56
CA LEU A 509 32.93 9.63 -30.62
C LEU A 509 33.02 10.98 -31.34
N ALA A 510 33.97 11.13 -32.27
CA ALA A 510 34.14 12.38 -33.03
C ALA A 510 32.88 12.73 -33.85
N GLN A 511 32.27 11.74 -34.52
CA GLN A 511 31.02 11.91 -35.25
C GLN A 511 29.84 12.22 -34.33
N GLY A 512 29.75 11.54 -33.17
CA GLY A 512 28.71 11.79 -32.16
C GLY A 512 28.81 13.18 -31.53
N GLN A 513 30.02 13.66 -31.24
CA GLN A 513 30.25 15.01 -30.71
C GLN A 513 29.87 16.08 -31.73
N LYS A 514 30.23 15.88 -33.01
CA LYS A 514 29.83 16.74 -34.11
C LYS A 514 28.30 16.82 -34.21
N LEU A 515 27.62 15.68 -34.18
CA LEU A 515 26.15 15.63 -34.21
C LEU A 515 25.55 16.40 -33.03
N CYS A 516 26.01 16.16 -31.80
CA CYS A 516 25.45 16.86 -30.63
C CYS A 516 25.62 18.38 -30.72
N THR A 517 26.75 18.85 -31.25
CA THR A 517 27.05 20.29 -31.38
C THR A 517 26.23 20.94 -32.50
N GLU A 518 26.28 20.39 -33.72
CA GLU A 518 25.57 20.94 -34.89
C GLU A 518 24.05 20.90 -34.70
N TYR A 519 23.54 19.85 -34.08
CA TYR A 519 22.11 19.69 -33.87
C TYR A 519 21.57 20.58 -32.75
N GLY A 520 22.36 20.77 -31.68
CA GLY A 520 22.05 21.72 -30.61
C GLY A 520 21.95 23.16 -31.11
N GLU A 521 22.88 23.57 -31.99
CA GLU A 521 22.88 24.90 -32.61
C GLU A 521 21.71 25.11 -33.58
N THR A 522 21.35 24.08 -34.36
CA THR A 522 20.35 24.20 -35.44
C THR A 522 18.91 24.07 -34.93
N THR A 523 18.67 23.22 -33.92
CA THR A 523 17.30 22.81 -33.54
C THR A 523 16.89 23.16 -32.11
N ARG A 524 17.76 23.78 -31.29
CA ARG A 524 17.56 24.02 -29.85
C ARG A 524 17.17 22.76 -29.04
N ILE A 525 17.39 21.56 -29.60
CA ILE A 525 17.19 20.27 -28.91
C ILE A 525 18.56 19.84 -28.36
N ASP A 526 18.67 19.77 -27.03
CA ASP A 526 19.88 19.27 -26.39
C ASP A 526 19.96 17.74 -26.57
N LEU A 527 20.90 17.29 -27.41
CA LEU A 527 21.19 15.89 -27.65
C LEU A 527 22.38 15.44 -26.79
N ARG A 528 22.22 14.34 -26.06
CA ARG A 528 23.30 13.69 -25.31
C ARG A 528 23.44 12.25 -25.76
N MET A 529 24.69 11.82 -25.95
CA MET A 529 24.99 10.47 -26.45
C MET A 529 25.94 9.73 -25.52
N GLY A 530 25.57 8.51 -25.14
CA GLY A 530 26.46 7.56 -24.47
C GLY A 530 26.86 6.44 -25.42
N MET A 531 28.15 6.22 -25.60
CA MET A 531 28.67 5.27 -26.59
C MET A 531 29.59 4.24 -25.93
N ALA A 532 29.57 3.00 -26.40
CA ALA A 532 30.53 1.97 -26.02
C ALA A 532 30.92 1.11 -27.22
N GLY A 533 32.23 0.92 -27.42
CA GLY A 533 32.79 0.12 -28.51
C GLY A 533 33.23 -1.27 -28.06
N TYR A 534 33.23 -2.20 -29.00
CA TYR A 534 33.89 -3.50 -28.89
C TYR A 534 34.91 -3.65 -30.03
N PRO A 535 36.12 -4.18 -29.77
CA PRO A 535 36.63 -4.66 -28.48
C PRO A 535 37.05 -3.53 -27.53
N PHE A 536 36.80 -3.70 -26.22
CA PHE A 536 37.28 -2.79 -25.18
C PHE A 536 37.76 -3.60 -23.96
N LEU A 537 39.09 -3.63 -23.75
CA LEU A 537 39.76 -4.40 -22.69
C LEU A 537 39.21 -5.84 -22.56
N HIS A 538 38.69 -6.21 -21.39
CA HIS A 538 38.13 -7.53 -21.08
C HIS A 538 36.59 -7.58 -21.10
N CYS A 539 35.93 -6.55 -21.65
CA CYS A 539 34.47 -6.50 -21.67
C CYS A 539 33.88 -7.50 -22.66
N ALA A 540 32.91 -8.31 -22.22
CA ALA A 540 32.19 -9.21 -23.10
C ALA A 540 31.29 -8.45 -24.09
N LYS A 541 31.04 -9.03 -25.28
CA LYS A 541 30.13 -8.44 -26.28
C LYS A 541 28.72 -8.16 -25.74
N SER A 542 28.26 -8.91 -24.73
CA SER A 542 26.97 -8.72 -24.06
C SER A 542 26.93 -7.49 -23.14
N GLU A 543 28.08 -7.06 -22.61
CA GLU A 543 28.17 -5.93 -21.67
C GLU A 543 28.14 -4.56 -22.35
N ILE A 544 28.38 -4.52 -23.67
CA ILE A 544 28.54 -3.26 -24.42
C ILE A 544 27.30 -2.37 -24.34
N LEU A 545 26.11 -2.95 -24.33
CA LEU A 545 24.88 -2.17 -24.16
C LEU A 545 24.80 -1.51 -22.77
N ASP A 546 25.18 -2.24 -21.72
CA ASP A 546 25.20 -1.67 -20.37
C ASP A 546 26.31 -0.62 -20.21
N ASN A 547 27.47 -0.83 -20.85
CA ASN A 547 28.55 0.15 -20.89
C ASN A 547 28.12 1.43 -21.63
N ALA A 548 27.37 1.33 -22.73
CA ALA A 548 26.82 2.49 -23.43
C ALA A 548 25.83 3.27 -22.54
N ARG A 549 25.04 2.56 -21.71
CA ARG A 549 24.16 3.17 -20.71
C ARG A 549 24.94 3.91 -19.61
N LYS A 550 26.05 3.32 -19.12
CA LYS A 550 26.94 3.98 -18.16
C LYS A 550 27.59 5.24 -18.75
N ALA A 551 27.98 5.19 -20.01
CA ALA A 551 28.48 6.36 -20.74
C ALA A 551 27.40 7.45 -20.93
N LEU A 552 26.13 7.05 -21.10
CA LEU A 552 25.02 8.01 -21.17
C LEU A 552 24.79 8.70 -19.82
N ASP A 553 24.80 7.94 -18.73
CA ASP A 553 24.74 8.50 -17.36
C ASP A 553 25.87 9.52 -17.14
N HIS A 554 27.08 9.26 -17.66
CA HIS A 554 28.19 10.21 -17.65
C HIS A 554 27.87 11.47 -18.50
N ALA A 555 27.43 11.32 -19.74
CA ALA A 555 27.07 12.44 -20.61
C ALA A 555 25.98 13.36 -20.01
N LEU A 556 25.04 12.78 -19.25
CA LEU A 556 23.97 13.52 -18.59
C LEU A 556 24.44 14.42 -17.44
N LEU A 557 25.57 14.09 -16.81
CA LEU A 557 26.16 14.90 -15.74
C LEU A 557 27.03 16.04 -16.29
N LEU A 558 27.35 16.05 -17.59
CA LEU A 558 28.11 17.12 -18.21
C LEU A 558 27.24 18.38 -18.41
N PRO A 559 27.82 19.58 -18.17
CA PRO A 559 27.10 20.84 -18.29
C PRO A 559 26.69 21.16 -19.73
N ALA A 560 27.48 20.72 -20.71
CA ALA A 560 27.17 20.87 -22.14
C ALA A 560 26.59 19.57 -22.72
N ALA A 561 25.67 19.72 -23.68
CA ALA A 561 25.21 18.61 -24.52
C ALA A 561 26.40 18.04 -25.32
N GLY A 562 26.49 16.72 -25.43
CA GLY A 562 27.66 16.08 -26.03
C GLY A 562 27.60 14.56 -26.05
N ALA A 563 28.57 13.97 -26.76
CA ALA A 563 28.77 12.53 -26.81
C ALA A 563 29.96 12.13 -25.92
N VAL A 564 29.77 11.04 -25.16
CA VAL A 564 30.77 10.46 -24.26
C VAL A 564 30.97 8.99 -24.61
N LEU A 565 32.23 8.58 -24.69
CA LEU A 565 32.62 7.18 -24.83
C LEU A 565 32.81 6.58 -23.43
N PHE A 566 32.42 5.31 -23.27
CA PHE A 566 32.60 4.56 -22.04
C PHE A 566 34.06 4.52 -21.59
N ASP A 567 34.32 5.01 -20.38
CA ASP A 567 35.64 5.22 -19.80
C ASP A 567 35.67 4.95 -18.28
N SER A 568 36.80 5.23 -17.62
CA SER A 568 36.96 5.04 -16.17
C SER A 568 36.02 5.92 -15.35
N ILE A 569 35.68 7.11 -15.85
CA ILE A 569 34.76 8.05 -15.20
C ILE A 569 33.33 7.51 -15.24
N SER A 570 32.90 6.96 -16.39
CA SER A 570 31.60 6.31 -16.57
C SER A 570 31.39 5.17 -15.55
N LEU A 571 32.44 4.37 -15.30
CA LEU A 571 32.42 3.35 -14.26
C LEU A 571 32.38 3.92 -12.85
N THR A 572 33.13 5.00 -12.59
CA THR A 572 33.16 5.67 -11.28
C THR A 572 31.77 6.20 -10.91
N ILE A 573 31.09 6.85 -11.86
CA ILE A 573 29.71 7.37 -11.68
C ILE A 573 28.73 6.21 -11.42
N SER A 574 28.87 5.12 -12.17
CA SER A 574 28.05 3.92 -11.97
C SER A 574 28.24 3.33 -10.57
N ALA A 575 29.49 3.24 -10.11
CA ALA A 575 29.85 2.76 -8.79
C ALA A 575 29.34 3.68 -7.67
N ASP A 576 29.45 5.00 -7.82
CA ASP A 576 28.90 5.99 -6.86
C ASP A 576 27.38 5.84 -6.71
N ARG A 577 26.68 5.56 -7.82
CA ARG A 577 25.24 5.29 -7.82
C ARG A 577 24.89 3.98 -7.10
N MET A 578 25.72 2.95 -7.19
CA MET A 578 25.53 1.69 -6.44
C MET A 578 25.83 1.90 -4.96
N PHE A 579 26.89 2.64 -4.65
CA PHE A 579 27.29 2.97 -3.28
C PHE A 579 26.19 3.73 -2.53
N THR A 580 25.57 4.73 -3.17
CA THR A 580 24.45 5.49 -2.59
C THR A 580 23.20 4.64 -2.33
N LYS A 581 22.98 3.58 -3.12
CA LYS A 581 21.91 2.60 -2.89
C LYS A 581 22.22 1.58 -1.80
N GLY A 582 23.44 1.60 -1.25
CA GLY A 582 23.91 0.63 -0.24
C GLY A 582 24.46 -0.67 -0.81
N ASP A 583 24.58 -0.81 -2.13
CA ASP A 583 25.20 -1.97 -2.77
C ASP A 583 26.73 -1.79 -2.85
N PHE A 584 27.38 -1.99 -1.71
CA PHE A 584 28.82 -1.77 -1.56
C PHE A 584 29.67 -2.81 -2.31
N TYR A 585 29.17 -4.02 -2.49
CA TYR A 585 29.92 -5.08 -3.18
C TYR A 585 30.01 -4.82 -4.68
N SER A 586 28.88 -4.52 -5.33
CA SER A 586 28.87 -4.17 -6.76
C SER A 586 29.65 -2.87 -7.02
N ALA A 587 29.52 -1.87 -6.13
CA ALA A 587 30.29 -0.63 -6.21
C ALA A 587 31.80 -0.89 -6.15
N LEU A 588 32.25 -1.77 -5.25
CA LEU A 588 33.65 -2.16 -5.11
C LEU A 588 34.20 -2.78 -6.40
N GLU A 589 33.45 -3.68 -7.04
CA GLU A 589 33.85 -4.29 -8.32
C GLU A 589 33.97 -3.25 -9.43
N GLU A 590 33.01 -2.33 -9.55
CA GLU A 590 33.03 -1.29 -10.59
C GLU A 590 34.16 -0.26 -10.37
N TYR A 591 34.46 0.13 -9.14
CA TYR A 591 35.63 0.98 -8.87
C TYR A 591 36.95 0.27 -9.19
N GLN A 592 37.05 -1.03 -8.91
CA GLN A 592 38.23 -1.81 -9.29
C GLN A 592 38.38 -1.85 -10.82
N ARG A 593 37.29 -2.10 -11.55
CA ARG A 593 37.28 -2.03 -13.02
C ARG A 593 37.67 -0.65 -13.53
N ALA A 594 37.18 0.43 -12.91
CA ALA A 594 37.57 1.80 -13.27
C ALA A 594 39.08 2.01 -13.16
N LEU A 595 39.71 1.48 -12.11
CA LEU A 595 41.16 1.54 -11.92
C LEU A 595 41.97 0.59 -12.81
N VAL A 596 41.35 -0.47 -13.34
CA VAL A 596 41.95 -1.30 -14.40
C VAL A 596 41.98 -0.53 -15.73
N ILE A 597 40.92 0.24 -16.04
CA ILE A 597 40.88 1.12 -17.22
C ILE A 597 41.89 2.26 -17.07
N ASP A 598 41.85 2.94 -15.93
CA ASP A 598 42.70 4.10 -15.64
C ASP A 598 43.27 4.03 -14.21
N PRO A 599 44.51 3.51 -14.07
CA PRO A 599 45.20 3.48 -12.78
C PRO A 599 45.51 4.86 -12.19
N ALA A 600 45.40 5.95 -12.96
CA ALA A 600 45.64 7.32 -12.49
C ALA A 600 44.36 8.01 -11.95
N ASN A 601 43.19 7.38 -12.08
CA ASN A 601 41.93 7.94 -11.58
C ASN A 601 41.89 7.98 -10.03
N LEU A 602 42.37 9.10 -9.47
CA LEU A 602 42.44 9.32 -8.02
C LEU A 602 41.04 9.39 -7.38
N LEU A 603 40.02 9.85 -8.11
CA LEU A 603 38.64 9.88 -7.63
C LEU A 603 38.12 8.47 -7.40
N ALA A 604 38.22 7.59 -8.39
CA ALA A 604 37.85 6.18 -8.27
C ALA A 604 38.62 5.48 -7.15
N ARG A 605 39.92 5.79 -6.99
CA ARG A 605 40.76 5.22 -5.92
C ARG A 605 40.34 5.69 -4.52
N ASN A 606 40.01 6.96 -4.37
CA ASN A 606 39.48 7.48 -3.11
C ASN A 606 38.11 6.86 -2.79
N SER A 607 37.20 6.79 -3.77
CA SER A 607 35.89 6.18 -3.59
C SER A 607 35.97 4.67 -3.28
N LEU A 608 36.92 3.94 -3.89
CA LEU A 608 37.23 2.56 -3.54
C LEU A 608 37.68 2.44 -2.08
N GLY A 609 38.55 3.34 -1.61
CA GLY A 609 38.96 3.41 -0.21
C GLY A 609 37.78 3.63 0.74
N ILE A 610 36.85 4.54 0.39
CA ILE A 610 35.61 4.77 1.14
C ILE A 610 34.76 3.50 1.18
N CYS A 611 34.66 2.79 0.06
CA CYS A 611 33.90 1.54 -0.04
C CYS A 611 34.46 0.45 0.87
N TYR A 612 35.79 0.23 0.87
CA TYR A 612 36.44 -0.67 1.82
C TYR A 612 36.20 -0.27 3.29
N ALA A 613 36.24 1.03 3.60
CA ALA A 613 35.98 1.51 4.96
C ALA A 613 34.54 1.21 5.41
N ARG A 614 33.55 1.32 4.51
CA ARG A 614 32.14 0.95 4.78
C ARG A 614 31.96 -0.54 5.00
N LEU A 615 32.71 -1.37 4.29
CA LEU A 615 32.74 -2.82 4.46
C LEU A 615 33.54 -3.27 5.70
N GLY A 616 34.03 -2.34 6.53
CA GLY A 616 34.82 -2.64 7.73
C GLY A 616 36.28 -3.02 7.45
N ARG A 617 36.70 -3.03 6.19
CA ARG A 617 38.04 -3.42 5.71
C ARG A 617 39.01 -2.22 5.78
N MET A 618 39.22 -1.72 6.99
CA MET A 618 39.92 -0.45 7.21
C MET A 618 41.40 -0.46 6.81
N ALA A 619 42.06 -1.63 6.87
CA ALA A 619 43.46 -1.76 6.45
C ALA A 619 43.65 -1.53 4.94
N GLU A 620 42.72 -2.02 4.11
CA GLU A 620 42.74 -1.82 2.67
C GLU A 620 42.34 -0.39 2.30
N ALA A 621 41.33 0.15 2.97
CA ALA A 621 40.96 1.55 2.86
C ALA A 621 42.18 2.47 3.11
N LYS A 622 42.95 2.19 4.17
CA LYS A 622 44.18 2.94 4.49
C LYS A 622 45.18 2.91 3.34
N GLN A 623 45.39 1.76 2.68
CA GLN A 623 46.32 1.65 1.55
C GLN A 623 45.86 2.52 0.37
N HIS A 624 44.58 2.45 0.01
CA HIS A 624 44.05 3.26 -1.10
C HIS A 624 44.12 4.76 -0.82
N PHE A 625 43.73 5.19 0.39
CA PHE A 625 43.83 6.61 0.77
C PHE A 625 45.28 7.10 0.82
N LYS A 626 46.21 6.27 1.31
CA LYS A 626 47.64 6.59 1.31
C LYS A 626 48.14 6.89 -0.11
N THR A 627 47.82 6.01 -1.06
CA THR A 627 48.19 6.20 -2.47
C THR A 627 47.61 7.49 -3.04
N VAL A 628 46.36 7.83 -2.74
CA VAL A 628 45.75 9.10 -3.20
C VAL A 628 46.50 10.32 -2.65
N VAL A 629 46.84 10.32 -1.35
CA VAL A 629 47.59 11.41 -0.71
C VAL A 629 49.01 11.53 -1.28
N GLU A 630 49.70 10.40 -1.51
CA GLU A 630 51.05 10.37 -2.08
C GLU A 630 51.10 10.85 -3.55
N GLN A 631 50.04 10.58 -4.33
CA GLN A 631 49.94 10.95 -5.74
C GLN A 631 49.41 12.38 -5.98
N GLY A 632 49.37 13.21 -4.94
CA GLY A 632 49.02 14.62 -5.06
C GLY A 632 47.57 14.97 -4.77
N GLY A 633 46.76 14.01 -4.29
CA GLY A 633 45.44 14.26 -3.70
C GLY A 633 45.55 14.93 -2.34
N LYS A 634 46.13 16.13 -2.28
CA LYS A 634 46.25 16.98 -1.08
C LYS A 634 44.99 17.81 -0.81
N ASP A 635 43.87 17.41 -1.38
CA ASP A 635 42.57 17.97 -1.02
C ASP A 635 42.20 17.54 0.41
N LEU A 636 41.38 18.35 1.07
CA LEU A 636 40.97 18.15 2.46
C LEU A 636 40.38 16.74 2.72
N MET A 637 39.60 16.23 1.75
CA MET A 637 38.82 15.00 1.88
C MET A 637 39.66 13.71 1.88
N PRO A 638 40.53 13.42 0.88
CA PRO A 638 41.39 12.24 0.91
C PRO A 638 42.31 12.19 2.13
N LEU A 639 42.83 13.34 2.55
CA LEU A 639 43.69 13.46 3.72
C LEU A 639 42.95 13.15 5.02
N TYR A 640 41.73 13.67 5.18
CA TYR A 640 40.88 13.36 6.33
C TYR A 640 40.47 11.88 6.36
N ASN A 641 40.14 11.30 5.20
CA ASN A 641 39.83 9.87 5.06
C ASN A 641 41.02 8.98 5.46
N PHE A 642 42.23 9.34 5.02
CA PHE A 642 43.47 8.67 5.44
C PHE A 642 43.66 8.74 6.95
N GLY A 643 43.48 9.93 7.55
CA GLY A 643 43.55 10.13 9.00
C GLY A 643 42.54 9.26 9.76
N CYS A 644 41.30 9.17 9.28
CA CYS A 644 40.27 8.32 9.87
C CYS A 644 40.62 6.83 9.79
N ALA A 645 41.14 6.38 8.65
CA ALA A 645 41.59 4.99 8.48
C ALA A 645 42.78 4.66 9.41
N CYS A 646 43.73 5.58 9.57
CA CYS A 646 44.83 5.46 10.53
C CYS A 646 44.32 5.39 11.96
N PHE A 647 43.40 6.28 12.35
CA PHE A 647 42.81 6.31 13.69
C PHE A 647 42.13 4.98 14.04
N LYS A 648 41.31 4.45 13.13
CA LYS A 648 40.59 3.18 13.30
C LYS A 648 41.50 1.95 13.30
N THR A 649 42.63 2.00 12.60
CA THR A 649 43.63 0.91 12.58
C THR A 649 44.65 0.99 13.71
N GLY A 650 44.56 2.01 14.58
CA GLY A 650 45.44 2.19 15.74
C GLY A 650 46.75 2.94 15.45
N ASP A 651 46.97 3.39 14.22
CA ASP A 651 48.13 4.20 13.83
C ASP A 651 47.88 5.68 14.21
N GLN A 652 47.97 5.95 15.51
CA GLN A 652 47.64 7.25 16.08
C GLN A 652 48.58 8.37 15.61
N GLN A 653 49.86 8.07 15.39
CA GLN A 653 50.83 9.07 14.92
C GLN A 653 50.50 9.52 13.49
N ALA A 654 50.24 8.58 12.57
CA ALA A 654 49.82 8.93 11.22
C ALA A 654 48.47 9.66 11.22
N ALA A 655 47.53 9.26 12.08
CA ALA A 655 46.23 9.94 12.21
C ALA A 655 46.40 11.40 12.66
N ARG A 656 47.19 11.65 13.72
CA ARG A 656 47.48 13.02 14.20
C ARG A 656 48.08 13.87 13.09
N LYS A 657 49.08 13.34 12.38
CA LYS A 657 49.73 14.05 11.28
C LYS A 657 48.73 14.41 10.17
N ALA A 658 47.91 13.46 9.74
CA ALA A 658 46.92 13.69 8.69
C ALA A 658 45.86 14.73 9.10
N PHE A 659 45.31 14.65 10.32
CA PHE A 659 44.34 15.64 10.80
C PHE A 659 44.97 17.02 11.02
N ALA A 660 46.23 17.09 11.48
CA ALA A 660 46.94 18.36 11.59
C ALA A 660 47.18 18.99 10.22
N GLU A 661 47.55 18.19 9.21
CA GLU A 661 47.67 18.65 7.83
C GLU A 661 46.32 19.14 7.27
N CYS A 662 45.19 18.49 7.59
CA CYS A 662 43.85 19.01 7.25
C CYS A 662 43.65 20.42 7.81
N LEU A 663 44.11 20.68 9.05
CA LEU A 663 44.01 22.02 9.67
C LEU A 663 44.98 23.05 9.10
N THR A 664 46.01 22.63 8.35
CA THR A 664 46.82 23.57 7.58
C THR A 664 46.10 24.03 6.31
N ILE A 665 45.18 23.21 5.78
CA ILE A 665 44.36 23.53 4.60
C ILE A 665 43.13 24.33 5.03
N ASP A 666 42.39 23.85 6.04
CA ASP A 666 41.24 24.51 6.64
C ASP A 666 41.38 24.53 8.18
N PRO A 667 41.85 25.64 8.76
CA PRO A 667 42.00 25.78 10.21
C PRO A 667 40.72 25.61 11.04
N SER A 668 39.55 25.71 10.39
CA SER A 668 38.23 25.60 11.00
C SER A 668 37.56 24.23 10.76
N HIS A 669 38.27 23.28 10.15
CA HIS A 669 37.69 21.97 9.80
C HIS A 669 37.26 21.17 11.04
N VAL A 670 35.97 21.26 11.36
CA VAL A 670 35.30 20.72 12.55
C VAL A 670 35.64 19.25 12.79
N TYR A 671 35.55 18.42 11.75
CA TYR A 671 35.77 16.99 11.88
C TYR A 671 37.21 16.65 12.29
N SER A 672 38.20 17.36 11.77
CA SER A 672 39.61 17.15 12.15
C SER A 672 39.90 17.64 13.57
N LEU A 673 39.32 18.77 13.98
CA LEU A 673 39.42 19.27 15.35
C LEU A 673 38.83 18.27 16.35
N ILE A 674 37.64 17.72 16.07
CA ILE A 674 37.03 16.68 16.92
C ILE A 674 37.93 15.44 17.00
N ARG A 675 38.50 14.97 15.88
CA ARG A 675 39.38 13.78 15.88
C ARG A 675 40.67 14.01 16.65
N LEU A 676 41.27 15.20 16.55
CA LEU A 676 42.43 15.57 17.36
C LEU A 676 42.08 15.67 18.85
N GLY A 677 40.90 16.20 19.19
CA GLY A 677 40.39 16.19 20.56
C GLY A 677 40.24 14.77 21.13
N GLN A 678 39.66 13.84 20.34
CA GLN A 678 39.50 12.43 20.74
C GLN A 678 40.85 11.74 20.93
N LEU A 679 41.82 12.07 20.08
CA LEU A 679 43.20 11.61 20.20
C LEU A 679 43.87 12.18 21.46
N ALA A 680 43.66 13.45 21.80
CA ALA A 680 44.18 14.05 23.04
C ALA A 680 43.53 13.44 24.30
N GLU A 681 42.21 13.19 24.30
CA GLU A 681 41.54 12.47 25.39
C GLU A 681 42.16 11.09 25.64
N LYS A 682 42.49 10.36 24.57
CA LYS A 682 43.08 9.02 24.67
C LYS A 682 44.51 9.05 25.22
N ASP A 683 45.24 10.14 25.01
CA ASP A 683 46.57 10.35 25.60
C ASP A 683 46.49 10.84 27.05
N GLY A 684 45.30 11.17 27.56
CA GLY A 684 45.10 11.77 28.87
C GLY A 684 45.35 13.29 28.91
N ASP A 685 45.61 13.93 27.76
CA ASP A 685 45.77 15.38 27.67
C ASP A 685 44.41 16.07 27.54
N VAL A 686 43.77 16.26 28.70
CA VAL A 686 42.45 16.87 28.81
C VAL A 686 42.46 18.33 28.36
N GLN A 687 43.56 19.05 28.51
CA GLN A 687 43.66 20.47 28.13
C GLN A 687 43.70 20.62 26.60
N ALA A 688 44.53 19.82 25.93
CA ALA A 688 44.55 19.82 24.47
C ALA A 688 43.22 19.34 23.88
N ALA A 689 42.57 18.36 24.51
CA ALA A 689 41.25 17.89 24.10
C ALA A 689 40.19 19.01 24.14
N GLU A 690 40.10 19.71 25.28
CA GLU A 690 39.19 20.84 25.45
C GLU A 690 39.47 21.96 24.44
N HIS A 691 40.75 22.32 24.24
CA HIS A 691 41.13 23.33 23.27
C HIS A 691 40.62 23.00 21.85
N HIS A 692 40.83 21.76 21.39
CA HIS A 692 40.35 21.33 20.08
C HIS A 692 38.83 21.31 19.97
N TYR A 693 38.12 20.86 21.01
CA TYR A 693 36.66 20.83 21.01
C TYR A 693 36.03 22.23 21.08
N LEU A 694 36.58 23.14 21.88
CA LEU A 694 36.14 24.53 21.92
C LEU A 694 36.34 25.20 20.56
N LYS A 695 37.50 24.99 19.92
CA LYS A 695 37.78 25.51 18.59
C LYS A 695 36.82 24.93 17.53
N ALA A 696 36.46 23.65 17.63
CA ALA A 696 35.43 23.08 16.76
C ALA A 696 34.08 23.78 16.97
N GLY A 697 33.74 24.08 18.23
CA GLY A 697 32.51 24.76 18.65
C GLY A 697 32.37 26.22 18.23
N GLU A 698 33.42 26.86 17.70
CA GLU A 698 33.37 28.24 17.18
C GLU A 698 32.54 28.35 15.88
N THR A 699 32.29 27.22 15.20
CA THR A 699 31.45 27.17 14.00
C THR A 699 30.04 26.68 14.33
N GLU A 700 29.02 27.12 13.58
CA GLU A 700 27.63 26.68 13.79
C GLU A 700 27.47 25.15 13.70
N GLN A 701 28.12 24.53 12.71
CA GLN A 701 28.10 23.06 12.56
C GLN A 701 28.86 22.36 13.70
N GLY A 702 29.97 22.93 14.16
CA GLY A 702 30.78 22.33 15.20
C GLY A 702 30.26 22.54 16.61
N LYS A 703 29.44 23.56 16.87
CA LYS A 703 28.83 23.81 18.18
C LYS A 703 28.06 22.60 18.69
N GLY A 704 27.20 22.01 17.86
CA GLY A 704 26.49 20.77 18.19
C GLY A 704 27.38 19.54 18.27
N MET A 705 28.24 19.34 17.26
CA MET A 705 29.10 18.16 17.17
C MET A 705 30.14 18.04 18.29
N ALA A 706 30.70 19.18 18.73
CA ALA A 706 31.67 19.24 19.82
C ALA A 706 31.00 19.20 21.20
N ALA A 707 29.73 19.61 21.31
CA ALA A 707 29.04 19.72 22.60
C ALA A 707 28.99 18.40 23.37
N ARG A 708 28.72 17.26 22.73
CA ARG A 708 28.78 15.96 23.43
C ARG A 708 30.17 15.67 24.02
N HIS A 709 31.22 16.06 23.32
CA HIS A 709 32.59 15.85 23.77
C HIS A 709 32.95 16.80 24.93
N LEU A 710 32.56 18.07 24.84
CA LEU A 710 32.71 19.04 25.93
C LEU A 710 31.89 18.65 27.16
N ALA A 711 30.67 18.13 26.98
CA ALA A 711 29.84 17.61 28.06
C ALA A 711 30.54 16.49 28.81
N LYS A 712 31.15 15.54 28.09
CA LYS A 712 31.91 14.45 28.70
C LYS A 712 33.05 14.98 29.56
N LEU A 713 33.85 15.92 29.05
CA LEU A 713 34.93 16.55 29.82
C LEU A 713 34.40 17.29 31.06
N ALA A 714 33.26 17.98 30.94
CA ALA A 714 32.60 18.65 32.05
C ALA A 714 32.09 17.63 33.11
N MET A 715 31.53 16.50 32.69
CA MET A 715 31.12 15.41 33.60
C MET A 715 32.33 14.85 34.36
N ASP A 716 33.45 14.60 33.66
CA ASP A 716 34.68 14.06 34.27
C ASP A 716 35.30 15.03 35.29
N ARG A 717 35.08 16.35 35.12
CA ARG A 717 35.47 17.41 36.07
C ARG A 717 34.46 17.65 37.20
N GLY A 718 33.29 17.01 37.17
CA GLY A 718 32.20 17.24 38.11
C GLY A 718 31.41 18.54 37.85
N GLU A 719 31.62 19.20 36.71
CA GLU A 719 30.91 20.42 36.28
C GLU A 719 29.54 20.06 35.67
N GLN A 720 28.66 19.52 36.50
CA GLN A 720 27.40 18.90 36.09
C GLN A 720 26.42 19.84 35.37
N ASP A 721 26.34 21.11 35.75
CA ASP A 721 25.42 22.07 35.10
C ASP A 721 25.86 22.42 33.67
N LYS A 722 27.16 22.66 33.47
CA LYS A 722 27.73 22.85 32.14
C LYS A 722 27.61 21.59 31.29
N ALA A 723 27.80 20.41 31.88
CA ALA A 723 27.57 19.14 31.19
C ALA A 723 26.13 19.04 30.68
N ARG A 724 25.13 19.41 31.49
CA ARG A 724 23.72 19.43 31.08
C ARG A 724 23.49 20.39 29.90
N GLU A 725 24.02 21.60 29.97
CA GLU A 725 23.90 22.60 28.89
C GLU A 725 24.48 22.07 27.57
N PHE A 726 25.69 21.52 27.61
CA PHE A 726 26.32 20.94 26.42
C PHE A 726 25.56 19.71 25.90
N LEU A 727 25.01 18.85 26.76
CA LEU A 727 24.18 17.73 26.32
C LEU A 727 22.90 18.20 25.64
N HIS A 728 22.25 19.24 26.16
CA HIS A 728 21.11 19.85 25.47
C HIS A 728 21.51 20.44 24.12
N GLN A 729 22.64 21.14 24.02
CA GLN A 729 23.14 21.65 22.74
C GLN A 729 23.41 20.52 21.74
N ALA A 730 23.97 19.39 22.18
CA ALA A 730 24.19 18.23 21.34
C ALA A 730 22.86 17.65 20.82
N LEU A 731 21.84 17.54 21.68
CA LEU A 731 20.52 17.01 21.31
C LEU A 731 19.66 17.96 20.47
N VAL A 732 19.89 19.28 20.58
CA VAL A 732 19.28 20.26 19.66
C VAL A 732 19.83 20.09 18.24
N PHE A 733 21.12 19.78 18.12
CA PHE A 733 21.76 19.54 16.83
C PHE A 733 21.44 18.16 16.25
N ASP A 734 21.55 17.11 17.06
CA ASP A 734 21.19 15.74 16.70
C ASP A 734 20.28 15.13 17.78
N PRO A 735 18.95 15.15 17.59
CA PRO A 735 18.00 14.54 18.53
C PRO A 735 18.21 13.04 18.72
N ASN A 736 18.92 12.38 17.81
CA ASN A 736 19.18 10.95 17.81
C ASN A 736 20.63 10.61 18.22
N ASP A 737 21.36 11.51 18.88
CA ASP A 737 22.68 11.17 19.44
C ASP A 737 22.52 10.25 20.67
N ALA A 738 22.63 8.94 20.43
CA ALA A 738 22.53 7.91 21.45
C ALA A 738 23.49 8.11 22.63
N PHE A 739 24.70 8.62 22.38
CA PHE A 739 25.66 8.85 23.47
C PHE A 739 25.29 10.06 24.31
N ALA A 740 24.79 11.14 23.69
CA ALA A 740 24.30 12.31 24.43
C ALA A 740 23.07 11.96 25.29
N LEU A 741 22.12 11.20 24.73
CA LEU A 741 20.95 10.69 25.49
C LEU A 741 21.37 9.85 26.68
N ASN A 742 22.32 8.93 26.49
CA ASN A 742 22.82 8.07 27.57
C ASN A 742 23.57 8.86 28.66
N MET A 743 24.41 9.82 28.27
CA MET A 743 25.13 10.70 29.21
C MET A 743 24.16 11.57 30.00
N LEU A 744 23.10 12.07 29.36
CA LEU A 744 22.07 12.87 30.02
C LEU A 744 21.26 12.00 31.00
N ALA A 745 20.86 10.79 30.60
CA ALA A 745 20.21 9.83 31.50
C ALA A 745 21.07 9.54 32.74
N LYS A 746 22.37 9.27 32.54
CA LYS A 746 23.32 9.09 33.64
C LYS A 746 23.36 10.30 34.57
N LEU A 747 23.39 11.52 34.01
CA LEU A 747 23.41 12.76 34.80
C LEU A 747 22.15 12.91 35.68
N TYR A 748 20.97 12.60 35.15
CA TYR A 748 19.71 12.58 35.92
C TYR A 748 19.76 11.53 37.05
N LEU A 749 20.25 10.33 36.77
CA LEU A 749 20.39 9.27 37.78
C LEU A 749 21.42 9.59 38.86
N ASP A 750 22.53 10.26 38.50
CA ASP A 750 23.56 10.69 39.45
C ASP A 750 23.05 11.78 40.41
N ARG A 751 22.12 12.63 39.95
CA ARG A 751 21.48 13.67 40.78
C ARG A 751 20.23 13.19 41.52
N GLY A 752 19.70 12.01 41.17
CA GLY A 752 18.42 11.53 41.70
C GLY A 752 17.23 12.35 41.20
N GLU A 753 17.38 13.04 40.07
CA GLU A 753 16.36 13.88 39.45
C GLU A 753 15.53 13.04 38.47
N ASP A 754 14.20 13.09 38.59
CA ASP A 754 13.22 12.52 37.67
C ASP A 754 13.58 11.15 37.05
N PRO A 755 13.49 10.06 37.83
CA PRO A 755 13.88 8.71 37.37
C PRO A 755 13.08 8.22 36.16
N GLU A 756 11.90 8.80 35.89
CA GLU A 756 11.11 8.53 34.69
C GLU A 756 11.71 9.16 33.42
N ILE A 757 12.21 10.39 33.50
CA ILE A 757 12.89 11.05 32.39
C ILE A 757 14.20 10.32 32.09
N ALA A 758 14.95 9.93 33.13
CA ALA A 758 16.16 9.14 32.99
C ALA A 758 15.90 7.78 32.30
N GLU A 759 14.82 7.06 32.68
CA GLU A 759 14.45 5.80 32.03
C GLU A 759 14.16 6.01 30.53
N ASN A 760 13.38 7.05 30.19
CA ASN A 760 13.04 7.32 28.79
C ASN A 760 14.27 7.64 27.95
N LEU A 761 15.15 8.52 28.44
CA LEU A 761 16.39 8.88 27.75
C LEU A 761 17.32 7.66 27.58
N ALA A 762 17.46 6.84 28.62
CA ALA A 762 18.25 5.62 28.56
C ALA A 762 17.67 4.60 27.56
N ARG A 763 16.35 4.41 27.54
CA ARG A 763 15.68 3.52 26.56
C ARG A 763 15.84 4.02 25.12
N GLN A 764 15.71 5.32 24.89
CA GLN A 764 15.93 5.91 23.56
C GLN A 764 17.37 5.68 23.10
N SER A 765 18.36 5.86 23.97
CA SER A 765 19.77 5.61 23.62
C SER A 765 20.02 4.18 23.14
N VAL A 766 19.42 3.20 23.82
CA VAL A 766 19.55 1.78 23.51
C VAL A 766 18.74 1.37 22.28
N HIS A 767 17.60 2.01 22.03
CA HIS A 767 16.83 1.80 20.80
C HIS A 767 17.65 2.20 19.57
N LEU A 768 18.40 3.30 19.67
CA LEU A 768 19.28 3.78 18.62
C LEU A 768 20.55 2.94 18.46
N ARG A 769 21.13 2.46 19.58
CA ARG A 769 22.38 1.69 19.60
C ARG A 769 22.30 0.50 20.57
N PRO A 770 21.64 -0.61 20.17
CA PRO A 770 21.48 -1.78 21.03
C PRO A 770 22.79 -2.57 21.22
N ASP A 771 23.79 -2.32 20.36
CA ASP A 771 25.08 -3.00 20.32
C ASP A 771 26.05 -2.57 21.43
N ILE A 772 25.75 -1.48 22.16
CA ILE A 772 26.65 -0.91 23.17
C ILE A 772 26.23 -1.39 24.58
N PRO A 773 27.00 -2.28 25.23
CA PRO A 773 26.60 -2.83 26.53
C PRO A 773 26.53 -1.78 27.65
N ALA A 774 27.36 -0.74 27.57
CA ALA A 774 27.40 0.35 28.56
C ALA A 774 26.07 1.12 28.65
N MET A 775 25.31 1.22 27.55
CA MET A 775 24.01 1.93 27.55
C MET A 775 22.92 1.12 28.27
N TRP A 776 22.97 -0.21 28.16
CA TRP A 776 22.08 -1.11 28.90
C TRP A 776 22.28 -1.03 30.43
N ILE A 777 23.48 -0.66 30.89
CA ILE A 777 23.76 -0.44 32.31
C ILE A 777 22.94 0.72 32.86
N GLU A 778 22.87 1.85 32.13
CA GLU A 778 22.10 3.02 32.57
C GLU A 778 20.58 2.75 32.51
N VAL A 779 20.10 1.94 31.55
CA VAL A 779 18.71 1.45 31.55
C VAL A 779 18.41 0.63 32.79
N ALA A 780 19.29 -0.33 33.13
CA ALA A 780 19.11 -1.17 34.31
C ALA A 780 19.09 -0.33 35.59
N ARG A 781 19.99 0.65 35.71
CA ARG A 781 20.06 1.58 36.85
C ARG A 781 18.81 2.45 36.97
N ALA A 782 18.27 2.96 35.86
CA ALA A 782 17.01 3.71 35.86
C ALA A 782 15.82 2.85 36.34
N LEU A 783 15.75 1.60 35.88
CA LEU A 783 14.69 0.66 36.25
C LEU A 783 14.76 0.23 37.72
N GLU A 784 15.97 0.02 38.26
CA GLU A 784 16.19 -0.25 39.69
C GLU A 784 15.72 0.91 40.56
N THR A 785 16.03 2.14 40.16
CA THR A 785 15.62 3.36 40.88
C THR A 785 14.08 3.50 40.93
N ARG A 786 13.37 2.99 39.91
CA ARG A 786 11.90 2.94 39.88
C ARG A 786 11.29 1.68 40.51
N GLY A 787 12.09 0.76 41.03
CA GLY A 787 11.61 -0.48 41.64
C GLY A 787 11.16 -1.58 40.64
N LYS A 788 11.42 -1.42 39.34
CA LYS A 788 11.08 -2.40 38.29
C LYS A 788 12.15 -3.50 38.18
N LYS A 789 12.25 -4.36 39.21
CA LYS A 789 13.35 -5.32 39.36
C LYS A 789 13.46 -6.37 38.25
N ASP A 790 12.33 -6.86 37.73
CA ASP A 790 12.34 -7.88 36.67
C ASP A 790 12.86 -7.32 35.34
N GLU A 791 12.41 -6.14 34.95
CA GLU A 791 12.90 -5.45 33.76
C GLU A 791 14.38 -5.05 33.90
N ALA A 792 14.80 -4.57 35.08
CA ALA A 792 16.20 -4.27 35.35
C ALA A 792 17.09 -5.50 35.17
N ARG A 793 16.63 -6.67 35.63
CA ARG A 793 17.34 -7.94 35.44
C ARG A 793 17.51 -8.28 33.96
N THR A 794 16.49 -8.04 33.13
CA THR A 794 16.61 -8.26 31.68
C THR A 794 17.60 -7.29 31.02
N ALA A 795 17.63 -6.03 31.44
CA ALA A 795 18.59 -5.04 30.94
C ALA A 795 20.03 -5.41 31.33
N HIS A 796 20.26 -5.89 32.57
CA HIS A 796 21.56 -6.41 33.01
C HIS A 796 22.01 -7.66 32.25
N LEU A 797 21.08 -8.52 31.83
CA LEU A 797 21.44 -9.67 30.98
C LEU A 797 21.91 -9.20 29.60
N ARG A 798 21.25 -8.20 29.03
CA ARG A 798 21.64 -7.60 27.74
C ARG A 798 22.95 -6.81 27.81
N SER A 799 23.29 -6.22 28.96
CA SER A 799 24.62 -5.59 29.16
C SER A 799 25.76 -6.62 29.27
N ARG A 800 25.45 -7.90 29.49
CA ARG A 800 26.44 -8.99 29.61
C ARG A 800 26.53 -9.88 28.39
N SER A 801 25.54 -9.88 27.50
CA SER A 801 25.61 -10.59 26.23
C SER A 801 26.63 -9.93 25.32
N ARG A 802 27.78 -10.58 25.13
CA ARG A 802 28.65 -10.28 23.99
C ARG A 802 27.96 -10.85 22.75
N HIS A 803 27.58 -9.97 21.81
CA HIS A 803 27.25 -10.36 20.44
C HIS A 803 28.51 -10.67 19.67
#